data_AF-D0LVS7-F1
#
_entry.id   AF-D0LVS7-F1
#
_cell.length_a   1.000
_cell.length_b   1.000
_cell.length_c   1.000
_cell.angle_alpha   90.00
_cell.angle_beta   90.00
_cell.angle_gamma   90.00
#
_symmetry.space_group_name_H-M   'P 1'
#
loop_
_entity.id
_entity.type
_entity.pdbx_description
1 polymer ?
#
loop_
_entity_poly.entity_id
_entity_poly.type
_entity_poly.pdbx_seq_one_letter_code
_entity_poly.pdbx_strand_id
1 'polypeptide(L)'
;MNSHLISHPSHRTRGFIAATRYLWLAAAVFVLLSAGCGNSSPGDDDPFDDPMLDAGAPPVEEQPLCLSGFVGAPGTLGCECADDGSCEGSLRCEDGYCHDCPAGDEGCDCFIGDTCNQGQMCMSGTCVPDDCSEGALDCPCRDASGADAAEPSCDGDAFCAGSGLCELCSDDIIGCACTEGTCSGGLACGSDGLCREPYTCEDLNAESLCGWHEGCEEGAPGVDAACLYGECWEDYHWEEPVDGLEPGCVPDPSCDPDAHGSIAHQCEIEYRTCVDVVDGDDVCGDCLPNTRLVDGVCVPEIECGGVLCGGGEYCGEDGAGEPVCLEKPCAGDDEALNSIGQCATCQGSCDGQAGTSGRFWPFMTRDDTCVCETLPGFFLDTSGEDRRPQVCDADNDTWVREEIRNLNITGPSADPALAQNMRCEVRTVDRVVLVDEYGVSVTVHSCAEGLVKSESGEVDPALCDPDTKKPLRLLESERNDVPGRPAVDPQTPRYGADGRALRAQELNGLTKACVSSDGDFNDNGVEDIDEVQDMRPDTSTMNEERRLESFAYFLEMYTARYQDNLSGSLGSLIIEERSRCAGNQFPFLYDEGDALRSYAADEASSYWRSCSRNRDPAFDADSGRAGFDFAQWMCDERSESCAPLPPAHASIDASTPPDPDELLVRDHGLCELGEGQTPADGIWRGMSHHTQFQCVVVAENDPGLPRQTAQPTEFENRGDGQSNLIMNDCRAVVCTGADCSESRDGGSGGSDDPVVRCSPHSGVPDVGTVGWAAVNYDPYGHIGINGQGDGKAYAGSCVNEDAEWDFLCPVPEFGRLTEAPLDAFGRFRCHGWDSFFLWANFSESGEPERAALVWAPAGGEASNGSVWR
;
A
#
# COMPACT_ATOMS: atom_id res chain seq x y z
N MET A 1 -38.85 58.66 34.45
CA MET A 1 -39.05 60.12 34.58
C MET A 1 -38.15 60.81 33.56
N ASN A 2 -38.78 61.60 32.66
CA ASN A 2 -38.25 62.69 31.80
C ASN A 2 -37.14 62.43 30.75
N SER A 3 -37.61 62.19 29.52
CA SER A 3 -37.57 63.06 28.32
C SER A 3 -36.53 64.18 28.16
N HIS A 4 -35.87 64.25 26.98
CA HIS A 4 -35.63 65.43 26.08
C HIS A 4 -34.68 64.98 24.92
N LEU A 5 -35.06 64.92 23.62
CA LEU A 5 -35.35 65.94 22.57
C LEU A 5 -34.12 66.49 21.78
N ILE A 6 -34.04 66.06 20.49
CA ILE A 6 -33.79 66.79 19.21
C ILE A 6 -32.43 67.48 18.90
N SER A 7 -31.83 67.10 17.75
CA SER A 7 -31.47 68.03 16.65
C SER A 7 -31.24 67.34 15.28
N HIS A 8 -32.00 67.77 14.26
CA HIS A 8 -31.75 67.64 12.80
C HIS A 8 -30.94 68.86 12.30
N PRO A 9 -30.25 68.80 11.13
CA PRO A 9 -30.84 69.08 9.78
C PRO A 9 -30.28 68.13 8.67
N SER A 10 -31.05 67.56 7.73
CA SER A 10 -31.85 68.09 6.61
C SER A 10 -31.09 68.41 5.30
N HIS A 11 -31.41 67.60 4.27
CA HIS A 11 -31.53 67.86 2.82
C HIS A 11 -30.31 68.02 1.89
N ARG A 12 -30.20 67.08 0.92
CA ARG A 12 -30.45 67.39 -0.50
C ARG A 12 -31.04 66.19 -1.26
N THR A 13 -32.17 66.44 -1.90
CA THR A 13 -32.95 65.56 -2.76
C THR A 13 -32.69 65.90 -4.24
N ARG A 14 -32.66 64.87 -5.11
CA ARG A 14 -33.05 64.79 -6.55
C ARG A 14 -32.53 63.42 -7.01
N GLY A 15 -33.29 62.44 -7.49
CA GLY A 15 -34.59 62.45 -8.14
C GLY A 15 -34.43 62.06 -9.61
N PHE A 16 -34.97 60.88 -9.96
CA PHE A 16 -35.60 60.49 -11.24
C PHE A 16 -34.86 59.61 -12.30
N ILE A 17 -35.57 58.52 -12.61
CA ILE A 17 -35.78 57.80 -13.91
C ILE A 17 -35.04 56.48 -14.11
N ALA A 18 -35.84 55.41 -14.14
CA ALA A 18 -35.58 54.11 -14.73
C ALA A 18 -35.57 54.18 -16.26
N ALA A 19 -34.64 53.49 -16.91
CA ALA A 19 -34.81 52.99 -18.28
C ALA A 19 -33.88 51.81 -18.58
N THR A 20 -34.47 50.87 -19.30
CA THR A 20 -34.07 49.55 -19.76
C THR A 20 -32.90 49.53 -20.79
N ARG A 21 -32.23 48.36 -20.87
CA ARG A 21 -31.65 47.65 -22.05
C ARG A 21 -30.12 47.60 -22.28
N TYR A 22 -29.66 46.34 -22.36
CA TYR A 22 -28.80 45.66 -23.36
C TYR A 22 -27.34 46.11 -23.66
N LEU A 23 -26.44 45.12 -23.47
CA LEU A 23 -25.33 44.64 -24.32
C LEU A 23 -24.28 45.63 -24.90
N TRP A 24 -23.00 45.41 -24.58
CA TRP A 24 -21.87 45.05 -25.49
C TRP A 24 -20.49 45.40 -24.90
N LEU A 25 -19.52 44.46 -25.03
CA LEU A 25 -18.09 44.63 -25.38
C LEU A 25 -17.51 43.19 -25.49
N ALA A 26 -17.26 42.59 -26.67
CA ALA A 26 -16.17 42.79 -27.65
C ALA A 26 -14.76 42.58 -27.01
N ALA A 27 -13.82 41.80 -27.56
CA ALA A 27 -13.38 41.66 -28.96
C ALA A 27 -12.60 40.32 -29.18
N ALA A 28 -12.82 39.59 -30.28
CA ALA A 28 -12.05 39.54 -31.55
C ALA A 28 -10.72 38.73 -31.48
N VAL A 29 -10.66 37.48 -31.96
CA VAL A 29 -10.44 37.01 -33.36
C VAL A 29 -9.01 37.25 -33.87
N PHE A 30 -8.25 36.16 -34.13
CA PHE A 30 -7.56 35.96 -35.41
C PHE A 30 -7.28 34.46 -35.66
N VAL A 31 -7.43 34.07 -36.92
CA VAL A 31 -7.54 32.72 -37.47
C VAL A 31 -6.69 32.69 -38.76
N LEU A 32 -5.99 31.56 -38.98
CA LEU A 32 -5.43 30.99 -40.23
C LEU A 32 -4.01 31.34 -40.74
N LEU A 33 -3.24 30.23 -40.84
CA LEU A 33 -2.61 29.63 -42.04
C LEU A 33 -1.16 29.99 -42.48
N SER A 34 -0.40 28.89 -42.56
CA SER A 34 0.32 28.36 -43.74
C SER A 34 1.86 28.49 -43.85
N ALA A 35 2.49 27.31 -43.86
CA ALA A 35 3.49 26.76 -44.78
C ALA A 35 4.74 27.59 -45.20
N GLY A 36 5.91 26.95 -45.11
CA GLY A 36 7.09 27.32 -45.89
C GLY A 36 8.36 26.53 -45.56
N CYS A 37 8.77 25.64 -46.46
CA CYS A 37 10.06 24.93 -46.48
C CYS A 37 11.28 25.87 -46.64
N GLY A 38 12.48 25.43 -46.23
CA GLY A 38 13.72 25.92 -46.83
C GLY A 38 15.02 25.76 -46.01
N ASN A 39 15.86 24.80 -46.44
CA ASN A 39 17.27 24.60 -46.05
C ASN A 39 18.15 25.86 -46.08
N SER A 40 19.13 25.96 -45.17
CA SER A 40 20.56 26.22 -45.51
C SER A 40 21.47 26.26 -44.26
N SER A 41 22.47 25.37 -44.23
CA SER A 41 23.83 25.62 -43.67
C SER A 41 24.68 26.28 -44.79
N PRO A 42 25.93 26.80 -44.63
CA PRO A 42 26.93 26.61 -43.55
C PRO A 42 27.76 27.89 -43.19
N GLY A 43 28.77 27.75 -42.29
CA GLY A 43 29.96 28.63 -42.28
C GLY A 43 30.63 28.91 -40.92
N ASP A 44 31.67 28.13 -40.61
CA ASP A 44 33.07 28.47 -40.27
C ASP A 44 33.45 29.66 -39.33
N ASP A 45 34.32 29.37 -38.35
CA ASP A 45 35.66 29.97 -38.10
C ASP A 45 36.03 30.09 -36.58
N ASP A 46 36.82 29.12 -36.08
CA ASP A 46 38.13 29.17 -35.34
C ASP A 46 38.56 30.43 -34.50
N PRO A 47 39.67 30.41 -33.72
CA PRO A 47 40.37 29.35 -32.94
C PRO A 47 40.87 29.85 -31.55
N PHE A 48 41.34 28.97 -30.66
CA PHE A 48 42.38 29.35 -29.67
C PHE A 48 43.32 28.17 -29.33
N ASP A 49 44.58 28.36 -29.74
CA ASP A 49 45.77 27.55 -29.48
C ASP A 49 46.45 27.89 -28.13
N ASP A 50 46.95 26.81 -27.48
CA ASP A 50 48.21 26.64 -26.72
C ASP A 50 48.49 27.36 -25.37
N PRO A 51 49.47 26.89 -24.54
CA PRO A 51 50.28 25.66 -24.65
C PRO A 51 50.53 24.86 -23.34
N MET A 52 51.05 23.65 -23.56
CA MET A 52 51.72 22.74 -22.62
C MET A 52 52.92 23.36 -21.87
N LEU A 53 53.14 22.90 -20.64
CA LEU A 53 54.46 22.87 -19.98
C LEU A 53 54.65 21.55 -19.22
N ASP A 54 55.72 20.87 -19.58
CA ASP A 54 56.25 19.61 -19.07
C ASP A 54 57.27 19.87 -17.94
N ALA A 55 57.17 19.13 -16.83
CA ALA A 55 58.26 18.97 -15.86
C ALA A 55 58.03 17.72 -14.99
N GLY A 56 58.89 16.72 -15.16
CA GLY A 56 58.82 15.43 -14.48
C GLY A 56 59.08 15.47 -12.97
N ALA A 57 58.43 14.53 -12.26
CA ALA A 57 58.65 14.20 -10.86
C ALA A 57 59.18 12.75 -10.73
N PRO A 58 60.03 12.45 -9.73
CA PRO A 58 60.60 11.12 -9.50
C PRO A 58 59.57 10.14 -8.89
N PRO A 59 59.80 8.82 -8.93
CA PRO A 59 58.86 7.83 -8.41
C PRO A 59 58.73 7.97 -6.89
N VAL A 60 57.47 8.05 -6.43
CA VAL A 60 57.09 8.05 -5.01
C VAL A 60 57.12 6.60 -4.52
N GLU A 61 57.86 6.37 -3.44
CA GLU A 61 57.88 5.13 -2.67
C GLU A 61 56.58 5.09 -1.84
N GLU A 62 55.78 4.03 -2.01
CA GLU A 62 54.47 3.87 -1.37
C GLU A 62 54.62 3.87 0.17
N GLN A 63 53.94 4.81 0.83
CA GLN A 63 53.74 4.82 2.28
C GLN A 63 52.28 4.48 2.59
N PRO A 64 52.00 3.72 3.68
CA PRO A 64 50.65 3.27 4.02
C PRO A 64 49.71 4.44 4.35
N LEU A 65 48.47 4.31 3.90
CA LEU A 65 47.48 5.38 3.71
C LEU A 65 46.93 6.03 5.00
N CYS A 66 47.06 5.40 6.17
CA CYS A 66 46.49 5.93 7.43
C CYS A 66 47.39 6.96 8.16
N LEU A 67 48.64 7.19 7.71
CA LEU A 67 49.55 8.16 8.35
C LEU A 67 49.45 9.60 7.78
N SER A 68 48.63 9.82 6.73
CA SER A 68 48.52 11.10 6.05
C SER A 68 47.11 11.72 6.09
N GLY A 69 46.55 11.92 7.29
CA GLY A 69 45.42 12.84 7.52
C GLY A 69 44.10 12.52 6.80
N PHE A 70 43.97 11.33 6.21
CA PHE A 70 42.69 10.77 5.78
C PHE A 70 42.21 9.82 6.87
N VAL A 71 40.98 10.00 7.33
CA VAL A 71 40.33 9.16 8.35
C VAL A 71 39.92 7.86 7.65
N GLY A 72 40.77 6.83 7.72
CA GLY A 72 40.35 5.45 7.44
C GLY A 72 39.57 4.91 8.63
N ALA A 73 38.60 4.01 8.38
CA ALA A 73 37.85 3.36 9.44
C ALA A 73 38.79 2.47 10.29
N PRO A 74 38.63 2.44 11.62
CA PRO A 74 39.27 1.43 12.47
C PRO A 74 39.04 0.02 11.93
N GLY A 75 40.03 -0.86 12.05
CA GLY A 75 39.99 -2.23 11.52
C GLY A 75 40.59 -2.42 10.12
N THR A 76 40.91 -1.36 9.37
CA THR A 76 41.48 -1.47 8.01
C THR A 76 43.01 -1.52 8.00
N LEU A 77 43.63 -2.11 6.96
CA LEU A 77 45.10 -2.28 6.86
C LEU A 77 45.86 -0.96 7.07
N GLY A 78 46.70 -0.94 8.11
CA GLY A 78 47.53 0.20 8.50
C GLY A 78 46.84 1.23 9.38
N CYS A 79 45.56 1.06 9.72
CA CYS A 79 44.80 1.90 10.63
C CYS A 79 44.75 1.29 12.04
N GLU A 80 44.25 2.05 13.03
CA GLU A 80 44.04 1.52 14.39
C GLU A 80 43.09 0.33 14.34
N CYS A 81 43.31 -0.67 15.20
CA CYS A 81 42.40 -1.81 15.31
C CYS A 81 41.00 -1.33 15.71
N ALA A 82 39.97 -2.13 15.42
CA ALA A 82 38.66 -1.89 15.99
C ALA A 82 38.73 -1.94 17.52
N ASP A 83 37.71 -1.38 18.20
CA ASP A 83 37.72 -1.27 19.67
C ASP A 83 37.78 -2.64 20.38
N ASP A 84 37.33 -3.70 19.71
CA ASP A 84 37.44 -5.10 20.14
C ASP A 84 38.81 -5.75 19.85
N GLY A 85 39.75 -5.00 19.27
CA GLY A 85 41.06 -5.48 18.86
C GLY A 85 41.07 -6.25 17.53
N SER A 86 39.98 -6.26 16.77
CA SER A 86 39.87 -6.94 15.48
C SER A 86 40.32 -6.08 14.29
N CYS A 87 40.50 -6.73 13.14
CA CYS A 87 40.81 -6.12 11.86
C CYS A 87 40.00 -6.80 10.74
N GLU A 88 39.70 -6.08 9.66
CA GLU A 88 38.93 -6.60 8.53
C GLU A 88 39.70 -7.69 7.75
N GLY A 89 39.03 -8.79 7.44
CA GLY A 89 39.57 -9.86 6.60
C GLY A 89 40.73 -10.62 7.26
N SER A 90 41.78 -10.90 6.49
CA SER A 90 42.98 -11.64 6.93
C SER A 90 44.06 -10.72 7.52
N LEU A 91 43.64 -9.69 8.25
CA LEU A 91 44.53 -8.76 8.94
C LEU A 91 44.62 -9.12 10.42
N ARG A 92 45.74 -8.81 11.08
CA ARG A 92 45.90 -8.98 12.53
C ARG A 92 46.19 -7.65 13.22
N CYS A 93 45.66 -7.48 14.42
CA CYS A 93 46.00 -6.35 15.27
C CYS A 93 47.35 -6.59 15.94
N GLU A 94 48.36 -5.78 15.62
CA GLU A 94 49.68 -5.81 16.26
C GLU A 94 50.07 -4.38 16.64
N ASP A 95 50.46 -4.18 17.90
CA ASP A 95 50.78 -2.87 18.47
C ASP A 95 49.67 -1.79 18.31
N GLY A 96 48.41 -2.22 18.25
CA GLY A 96 47.24 -1.34 18.13
C GLY A 96 46.91 -0.92 16.69
N TYR A 97 47.58 -1.51 15.69
CA TYR A 97 47.31 -1.25 14.27
C TYR A 97 47.09 -2.55 13.50
N CYS A 98 46.27 -2.50 12.46
CA CYS A 98 46.02 -3.64 11.59
C CYS A 98 47.18 -3.86 10.60
N HIS A 99 47.77 -5.05 10.65
CA HIS A 99 48.87 -5.48 9.80
C HIS A 99 48.45 -6.67 8.94
N ASP A 100 49.10 -6.86 7.78
CA ASP A 100 48.96 -8.09 6.99
C ASP A 100 49.23 -9.31 7.88
N CYS A 101 48.34 -10.30 7.85
CA CYS A 101 48.51 -11.60 8.49
C CYS A 101 49.02 -12.58 7.43
N PRO A 102 50.34 -12.86 7.34
CA PRO A 102 50.87 -13.73 6.30
C PRO A 102 50.28 -15.12 6.45
N ALA A 103 49.74 -15.68 5.37
CA ALA A 103 49.21 -17.05 5.40
C ALA A 103 50.24 -18.02 6.00
N GLY A 104 49.80 -18.89 6.90
CA GLY A 104 50.62 -19.84 7.64
C GLY A 104 51.06 -19.38 9.03
N ASP A 105 50.93 -18.11 9.40
CA ASP A 105 51.20 -17.61 10.76
C ASP A 105 50.03 -17.88 11.72
N GLU A 106 50.29 -17.85 13.03
CA GLU A 106 49.27 -18.10 14.06
C GLU A 106 48.13 -17.08 13.96
N GLY A 107 46.88 -17.57 13.93
CA GLY A 107 45.68 -16.74 13.75
C GLY A 107 45.44 -16.25 12.31
N CYS A 108 46.27 -16.64 11.33
CA CYS A 108 46.11 -16.25 9.93
C CYS A 108 45.57 -17.40 9.05
N ASP A 109 45.19 -17.07 7.82
CA ASP A 109 44.81 -18.04 6.78
C ASP A 109 45.86 -19.15 6.63
N CYS A 110 45.42 -20.37 6.39
CA CYS A 110 46.33 -21.45 6.06
C CYS A 110 47.05 -21.22 4.72
N PHE A 111 48.25 -21.81 4.57
CA PHE A 111 48.83 -21.95 3.26
C PHE A 111 47.91 -22.79 2.35
N ILE A 112 48.02 -22.56 1.04
CA ILE A 112 47.42 -23.42 0.02
C ILE A 112 47.82 -24.88 0.29
N GLY A 113 46.83 -25.72 0.62
CA GLY A 113 47.01 -27.13 1.00
C GLY A 113 46.86 -27.43 2.50
N ASP A 114 46.17 -26.57 3.25
CA ASP A 114 45.80 -26.77 4.67
C ASP A 114 47.01 -27.00 5.58
N THR A 115 48.05 -26.19 5.40
CA THR A 115 49.28 -26.26 6.23
C THR A 115 49.62 -24.91 6.85
N CYS A 116 50.36 -24.94 7.95
CA CYS A 116 50.78 -23.76 8.70
C CYS A 116 52.29 -23.80 8.99
N ASN A 117 52.81 -22.73 9.57
CA ASN A 117 54.18 -22.67 10.03
C ASN A 117 54.43 -23.68 11.17
N GLN A 118 55.70 -23.95 11.44
CA GLN A 118 56.10 -25.06 12.30
C GLN A 118 55.57 -24.91 13.74
N GLY A 119 54.77 -25.87 14.20
CA GLY A 119 54.12 -25.87 15.52
C GLY A 119 52.64 -25.50 15.52
N GLN A 120 52.06 -25.30 14.33
CA GLN A 120 50.66 -24.99 14.11
C GLN A 120 50.05 -25.97 13.11
N MET A 121 48.74 -26.19 13.23
CA MET A 121 47.94 -26.95 12.29
C MET A 121 46.83 -26.09 11.70
N CYS A 122 46.47 -26.38 10.45
CA CYS A 122 45.34 -25.73 9.81
C CYS A 122 44.04 -26.34 10.32
N MET A 123 43.16 -25.52 10.88
CA MET A 123 41.85 -25.94 11.36
C MET A 123 40.82 -24.91 10.89
N SER A 124 39.85 -25.37 10.09
CA SER A 124 38.81 -24.54 9.47
C SER A 124 39.33 -23.31 8.71
N GLY A 125 40.46 -23.45 8.01
CA GLY A 125 41.04 -22.37 7.20
C GLY A 125 42.01 -21.45 7.95
N THR A 126 42.15 -21.61 9.27
CA THR A 126 43.00 -20.77 10.14
C THR A 126 44.12 -21.58 10.79
N CYS A 127 45.30 -20.98 10.94
CA CYS A 127 46.46 -21.60 11.58
C CYS A 127 46.43 -21.45 13.10
N VAL A 128 46.30 -22.57 13.80
CA VAL A 128 46.17 -22.64 15.27
C VAL A 128 47.24 -23.57 15.88
N PRO A 129 47.57 -23.47 17.17
CA PRO A 129 48.54 -24.37 17.82
C PRO A 129 48.23 -25.87 17.59
N ASP A 130 49.26 -26.72 17.45
CA ASP A 130 49.10 -28.17 17.21
C ASP A 130 48.32 -28.94 18.31
N ASP A 131 48.10 -28.32 19.48
CA ASP A 131 47.34 -28.86 20.61
C ASP A 131 45.92 -28.29 20.75
N CYS A 132 45.48 -27.53 19.75
CA CYS A 132 44.18 -26.90 19.69
C CYS A 132 43.04 -27.91 19.46
N SER A 133 41.91 -27.71 20.15
CA SER A 133 40.69 -28.50 20.00
C SER A 133 39.49 -27.56 19.84
N GLU A 134 38.66 -27.78 18.82
CA GLU A 134 37.48 -26.95 18.53
C GLU A 134 36.65 -26.64 19.78
N GLY A 135 36.36 -25.36 19.97
CA GLY A 135 35.69 -24.81 21.14
C GLY A 135 36.62 -24.39 22.28
N ALA A 136 37.89 -24.82 22.32
CA ALA A 136 38.81 -24.36 23.37
C ALA A 136 39.22 -22.89 23.16
N LEU A 137 39.65 -22.20 24.21
CA LEU A 137 40.17 -20.83 24.11
C LEU A 137 41.34 -20.77 23.10
N ASP A 138 41.33 -19.75 22.23
CA ASP A 138 42.25 -19.53 21.11
C ASP A 138 42.17 -20.61 19.99
N CYS A 139 41.05 -21.34 19.94
CA CYS A 139 40.76 -22.36 18.92
C CYS A 139 39.51 -22.04 18.10
N PRO A 140 39.33 -22.65 16.92
CA PRO A 140 38.15 -22.41 16.10
C PRO A 140 36.88 -22.78 16.86
N CYS A 141 35.83 -22.01 16.62
CA CYS A 141 34.53 -22.28 17.18
C CYS A 141 34.01 -23.65 16.74
N ARG A 142 33.23 -24.30 17.61
CA ARG A 142 32.59 -25.56 17.25
C ARG A 142 31.44 -25.26 16.29
N ASP A 143 31.54 -25.80 15.07
CA ASP A 143 30.48 -25.70 14.06
C ASP A 143 29.13 -26.15 14.63
N ALA A 144 28.08 -25.39 14.32
CA ALA A 144 26.69 -25.65 14.68
C ALA A 144 26.07 -26.87 13.94
N SER A 145 26.82 -27.98 13.83
CA SER A 145 26.47 -29.15 13.02
C SER A 145 25.41 -30.08 13.66
N GLY A 146 24.57 -29.55 14.55
CA GLY A 146 23.43 -30.27 15.14
C GLY A 146 22.13 -29.51 14.88
N ALA A 147 21.04 -30.23 14.57
CA ALA A 147 19.74 -29.69 14.20
C ALA A 147 19.05 -28.77 15.26
N ASP A 148 19.70 -28.54 16.40
CA ASP A 148 19.19 -27.77 17.54
C ASP A 148 20.16 -26.67 18.02
N ALA A 149 21.27 -26.38 17.31
CA ALA A 149 22.22 -25.32 17.68
C ALA A 149 22.17 -24.21 16.62
N ALA A 150 21.64 -23.05 16.96
CA ALA A 150 21.52 -21.93 16.02
C ALA A 150 22.83 -21.14 15.85
N GLU A 151 23.84 -21.34 16.72
CA GLU A 151 25.03 -20.47 16.80
C GLU A 151 26.33 -21.29 17.07
N PRO A 152 27.49 -20.89 16.51
CA PRO A 152 28.80 -21.46 16.85
C PRO A 152 29.10 -21.40 18.36
N SER A 153 29.75 -22.42 18.93
CA SER A 153 29.93 -22.52 20.39
C SER A 153 31.38 -22.76 20.85
N CYS A 154 31.68 -22.29 22.06
CA CYS A 154 32.98 -22.44 22.73
C CYS A 154 32.82 -23.10 24.12
N ASP A 155 33.92 -23.64 24.64
CA ASP A 155 33.97 -24.34 25.92
C ASP A 155 34.18 -23.35 27.08
N GLY A 156 33.39 -23.50 28.14
CA GLY A 156 33.52 -22.67 29.35
C GLY A 156 32.88 -21.30 29.18
N ASP A 157 33.60 -20.26 29.57
CA ASP A 157 33.15 -18.85 29.52
C ASP A 157 33.67 -18.13 28.25
N ALA A 158 34.15 -18.89 27.26
CA ALA A 158 34.58 -18.35 25.97
C ALA A 158 33.37 -18.19 25.02
N PHE A 159 33.43 -17.23 24.10
CA PHE A 159 32.44 -17.03 23.06
C PHE A 159 33.09 -17.09 21.68
N CYS A 160 32.30 -17.34 20.65
CA CYS A 160 32.79 -17.35 19.27
C CYS A 160 32.78 -15.92 18.74
N ALA A 161 33.96 -15.32 18.56
CA ALA A 161 34.08 -14.01 17.96
C ALA A 161 33.84 -14.08 16.44
N GLY A 162 33.58 -12.93 15.80
CA GLY A 162 33.48 -12.83 14.34
C GLY A 162 34.74 -13.27 13.58
N SER A 163 35.87 -13.43 14.28
CA SER A 163 37.11 -14.03 13.80
C SER A 163 37.03 -15.55 13.58
N GLY A 164 35.95 -16.21 14.04
CA GLY A 164 35.81 -17.67 14.01
C GLY A 164 36.63 -18.40 15.07
N LEU A 165 37.25 -17.68 16.02
CA LEU A 165 37.99 -18.23 17.15
C LEU A 165 37.22 -18.02 18.47
N CYS A 166 37.47 -18.93 19.41
CA CYS A 166 36.95 -18.87 20.77
C CYS A 166 37.81 -17.95 21.62
N GLU A 167 37.24 -16.84 22.06
CA GLU A 167 37.92 -15.82 22.85
C GLU A 167 37.27 -15.70 24.24
N LEU A 168 37.99 -15.16 25.23
CA LEU A 168 37.41 -14.92 26.55
C LEU A 168 36.34 -13.84 26.41
N CYS A 169 35.12 -14.13 26.88
CA CYS A 169 34.08 -13.12 26.93
C CYS A 169 34.48 -12.05 27.95
N SER A 170 34.75 -10.84 27.45
CA SER A 170 34.85 -9.63 28.27
C SER A 170 33.60 -8.78 28.11
N ASP A 171 33.34 -7.93 29.10
CA ASP A 171 32.11 -7.14 29.17
C ASP A 171 32.08 -5.97 28.16
N ASP A 172 33.09 -5.80 27.32
CA ASP A 172 33.14 -4.90 26.16
C ASP A 172 32.72 -5.56 24.84
N ILE A 173 32.25 -6.80 24.84
CA ILE A 173 31.86 -7.54 23.63
C ILE A 173 30.37 -7.90 23.65
N ILE A 174 29.69 -7.69 22.52
CA ILE A 174 28.26 -8.02 22.35
C ILE A 174 28.05 -9.53 22.56
N GLY A 175 27.01 -9.89 23.32
CA GLY A 175 26.66 -11.26 23.68
C GLY A 175 27.35 -11.79 24.95
N CYS A 176 28.31 -11.05 25.52
CA CYS A 176 29.01 -11.48 26.74
C CYS A 176 28.28 -11.14 28.03
N ALA A 177 28.48 -11.93 29.08
CA ALA A 177 27.84 -11.68 30.36
C ALA A 177 28.31 -10.37 31.01
N CYS A 178 27.38 -9.58 31.54
CA CYS A 178 27.71 -8.31 32.18
C CYS A 178 28.50 -8.50 33.49
N THR A 179 29.51 -7.67 33.72
CA THR A 179 30.19 -7.60 35.02
C THR A 179 29.44 -6.65 35.93
N GLU A 180 28.87 -7.16 37.03
CA GLU A 180 28.12 -6.36 38.02
C GLU A 180 26.94 -5.55 37.43
N GLY A 181 26.38 -6.01 36.29
CA GLY A 181 25.25 -5.36 35.61
C GLY A 181 25.64 -4.21 34.68
N THR A 182 26.93 -4.09 34.34
CA THR A 182 27.44 -3.11 33.37
C THR A 182 28.30 -3.78 32.31
N CYS A 183 28.39 -3.14 31.16
CA CYS A 183 29.26 -3.52 30.05
C CYS A 183 30.27 -2.39 29.78
N SER A 184 31.48 -2.76 29.35
CA SER A 184 32.53 -1.84 28.92
C SER A 184 32.36 -1.52 27.43
N GLY A 185 33.29 -0.76 26.82
CA GLY A 185 33.27 -0.53 25.36
C GLY A 185 32.12 0.33 24.83
N GLY A 186 31.29 0.92 25.69
CA GLY A 186 30.09 1.66 25.25
C GLY A 186 28.87 0.77 24.99
N LEU A 187 28.90 -0.49 25.43
CA LEU A 187 27.76 -1.41 25.39
C LEU A 187 26.86 -1.26 26.63
N ALA A 188 25.60 -1.64 26.50
CA ALA A 188 24.61 -1.70 27.58
C ALA A 188 24.36 -3.15 28.02
N CYS A 189 24.02 -3.34 29.30
CA CYS A 189 23.66 -4.65 29.83
C CYS A 189 22.17 -4.92 29.62
N GLY A 190 21.85 -5.91 28.79
CA GLY A 190 20.49 -6.40 28.57
C GLY A 190 19.85 -7.01 29.81
N SER A 191 18.52 -7.16 29.78
CA SER A 191 17.76 -7.76 30.88
C SER A 191 18.03 -9.26 31.06
N ASP A 192 18.57 -9.91 30.04
CA ASP A 192 19.10 -11.27 30.02
C ASP A 192 20.49 -11.40 30.67
N GLY A 193 21.12 -10.27 31.00
CA GLY A 193 22.46 -10.21 31.58
C GLY A 193 23.59 -10.31 30.56
N LEU A 194 23.31 -10.08 29.27
CA LEU A 194 24.30 -10.04 28.20
C LEU A 194 24.54 -8.60 27.70
N CYS A 195 25.75 -8.31 27.24
CA CYS A 195 26.11 -7.02 26.66
C CYS A 195 25.53 -6.89 25.25
N ARG A 196 24.98 -5.74 24.92
CA ARG A 196 24.47 -5.40 23.59
C ARG A 196 24.74 -3.94 23.27
N GLU A 197 24.50 -3.54 22.02
CA GLU A 197 24.48 -2.11 21.70
C GLU A 197 23.38 -1.42 22.53
N PRO A 198 23.65 -0.23 23.08
CA PRO A 198 22.65 0.56 23.78
C PRO A 198 21.53 0.92 22.80
N TYR A 199 20.28 0.79 23.24
CA TYR A 199 19.16 1.25 22.44
C TYR A 199 19.23 2.77 22.30
N THR A 200 19.17 3.27 21.08
CA THR A 200 18.99 4.69 20.79
C THR A 200 17.52 5.07 20.93
N CYS A 201 17.21 6.37 20.92
CA CYS A 201 15.81 6.79 20.85
C CYS A 201 15.14 6.33 19.56
N GLU A 202 15.88 6.21 18.45
CA GLU A 202 15.35 5.67 17.20
C GLU A 202 14.92 4.20 17.38
N ASP A 203 15.75 3.39 18.04
CA ASP A 203 15.44 1.98 18.30
C ASP A 203 14.23 1.80 19.22
N LEU A 204 14.17 2.56 20.32
CA LEU A 204 13.04 2.48 21.27
C LEU A 204 11.71 2.87 20.62
N ASN A 205 11.71 3.81 19.68
CA ASN A 205 10.52 4.22 18.95
C ASN A 205 10.14 3.21 17.86
N ALA A 206 11.13 2.65 17.14
CA ALA A 206 10.89 1.63 16.12
C ALA A 206 10.30 0.35 16.70
N GLU A 207 10.74 -0.06 17.90
CA GLU A 207 10.23 -1.24 18.61
C GLU A 207 8.99 -0.94 19.48
N SER A 208 8.46 0.30 19.48
CA SER A 208 7.33 0.72 20.32
C SER A 208 7.54 0.45 21.83
N LEU A 209 8.78 0.58 22.30
CA LEU A 209 9.15 0.42 23.71
C LEU A 209 8.85 1.68 24.53
N CYS A 210 8.85 2.85 23.89
CA CYS A 210 8.23 4.05 24.45
C CYS A 210 6.74 4.09 24.12
N GLY A 211 5.95 4.76 24.97
CA GLY A 211 4.57 5.08 24.65
C GLY A 211 4.47 5.82 23.31
N TRP A 212 3.33 5.70 22.64
CA TRP A 212 3.11 6.34 21.34
C TRP A 212 3.37 7.86 21.45
N HIS A 213 4.34 8.38 20.68
CA HIS A 213 4.85 9.77 20.71
C HIS A 213 5.43 10.27 22.05
N GLU A 214 5.78 9.37 22.96
CA GLU A 214 6.52 9.70 24.18
C GLU A 214 7.92 10.22 23.82
N GLY A 215 8.33 11.30 24.49
CA GLY A 215 9.66 11.87 24.38
C GLY A 215 10.72 10.84 24.75
N CYS A 216 11.90 10.97 24.17
CA CYS A 216 13.02 10.10 24.48
C CYS A 216 14.31 10.91 24.64
N GLU A 217 15.12 10.57 25.64
CA GLU A 217 16.46 11.12 25.84
C GLU A 217 17.51 10.06 25.53
N GLU A 218 18.47 10.42 24.66
CA GLU A 218 19.61 9.57 24.36
C GLU A 218 20.44 9.29 25.61
N GLY A 219 20.79 8.02 25.80
CA GLY A 219 21.65 7.60 26.90
C GLY A 219 23.08 8.15 26.77
N ALA A 220 23.79 8.21 27.90
CA ALA A 220 25.25 8.34 27.82
C ALA A 220 25.86 7.09 27.16
N PRO A 221 27.06 7.13 26.57
CA PRO A 221 27.69 5.95 25.97
C PRO A 221 27.69 4.75 26.93
N GLY A 222 27.17 3.60 26.49
CA GLY A 222 26.98 2.39 27.29
C GLY A 222 25.71 2.35 28.15
N VAL A 223 24.78 3.28 27.94
CA VAL A 223 23.48 3.32 28.62
C VAL A 223 22.40 3.43 27.55
N ASP A 224 21.33 2.65 27.69
CA ASP A 224 20.16 2.79 26.83
C ASP A 224 19.59 4.21 26.92
N ALA A 225 19.02 4.66 25.80
CA ALA A 225 18.08 5.74 25.80
C ALA A 225 16.92 5.45 26.76
N ALA A 226 16.26 6.51 27.22
CA ALA A 226 15.16 6.40 28.16
C ALA A 226 13.94 7.16 27.64
N CYS A 227 12.79 6.51 27.68
CA CYS A 227 11.51 7.16 27.47
C CYS A 227 11.26 8.16 28.62
N LEU A 228 10.87 9.38 28.25
CA LEU A 228 10.66 10.49 29.15
C LEU A 228 9.18 10.54 29.53
N TYR A 229 8.83 9.78 30.56
CA TYR A 229 7.46 9.77 31.09
C TYR A 229 6.96 11.18 31.44
N GLY A 230 5.87 11.59 30.80
CA GLY A 230 5.32 12.94 30.95
C GLY A 230 5.80 13.95 29.91
N GLU A 231 6.72 13.59 29.04
CA GLU A 231 7.20 14.42 27.94
C GLU A 231 6.81 13.75 26.61
N CYS A 232 6.45 14.56 25.63
CA CYS A 232 6.00 14.12 24.32
C CYS A 232 6.86 14.78 23.23
N TRP A 233 6.74 14.27 22.01
CA TRP A 233 7.35 14.92 20.85
C TRP A 233 6.76 16.32 20.62
N GLU A 234 7.44 17.13 19.80
CA GLU A 234 6.87 18.40 19.32
C GLU A 234 5.52 18.11 18.62
N ASP A 235 4.51 18.95 18.89
CA ASP A 235 3.11 18.79 18.47
C ASP A 235 2.29 17.70 19.20
N TYR A 236 2.77 17.25 20.36
CA TYR A 236 2.04 16.33 21.24
C TYR A 236 2.13 16.80 22.70
N HIS A 237 1.10 16.51 23.50
CA HIS A 237 1.12 16.71 24.94
C HIS A 237 0.73 15.45 25.70
N TRP A 238 1.21 15.40 26.94
CA TRP A 238 0.98 14.26 27.82
C TRP A 238 -0.39 14.38 28.48
N GLU A 239 -1.25 13.39 28.27
CA GLU A 239 -2.50 13.26 29.01
C GLU A 239 -2.36 12.28 30.18
N GLU A 240 -2.71 12.76 31.37
CA GLU A 240 -2.85 11.94 32.57
C GLU A 240 -4.07 11.01 32.42
N PRO A 241 -4.05 9.81 33.03
CA PRO A 241 -5.04 8.80 32.75
C PRO A 241 -6.43 9.23 33.23
N VAL A 242 -7.42 9.19 32.33
CA VAL A 242 -8.83 9.42 32.63
C VAL A 242 -9.54 8.08 32.72
N ASP A 243 -10.10 7.75 33.90
CA ASP A 243 -10.89 6.55 34.24
C ASP A 243 -10.75 5.33 33.29
N GLY A 244 -9.60 4.65 33.33
CA GLY A 244 -9.38 3.34 32.70
C GLY A 244 -8.54 3.34 31.42
N LEU A 245 -8.16 4.52 30.90
CA LEU A 245 -7.14 4.66 29.86
C LEU A 245 -5.75 4.80 30.52
N GLU A 246 -4.73 4.18 29.92
CA GLU A 246 -3.34 4.40 30.33
C GLU A 246 -2.88 5.79 29.88
N PRO A 247 -2.02 6.48 30.66
CA PRO A 247 -1.51 7.78 30.25
C PRO A 247 -0.61 7.66 29.02
N GLY A 248 -0.65 8.67 28.16
CA GLY A 248 0.12 8.68 26.92
C GLY A 248 0.13 10.06 26.27
N CYS A 249 0.91 10.19 25.21
CA CYS A 249 0.93 11.39 24.40
C CYS A 249 -0.22 11.38 23.41
N VAL A 250 -0.96 12.49 23.38
CA VAL A 250 -1.97 12.75 22.35
C VAL A 250 -1.49 13.93 21.51
N PRO A 251 -1.84 13.97 20.22
CA PRO A 251 -1.52 15.11 19.38
C PRO A 251 -2.06 16.42 19.97
N ASP A 252 -1.30 17.50 19.86
CA ASP A 252 -1.75 18.84 20.22
C ASP A 252 -2.92 19.26 19.32
N PRO A 253 -4.00 19.81 19.88
CA PRO A 253 -5.11 20.32 19.09
C PRO A 253 -4.60 21.37 18.09
N SER A 254 -4.85 21.12 16.81
CA SER A 254 -4.44 22.00 15.72
C SER A 254 -5.63 22.35 14.83
N CYS A 255 -5.64 23.55 14.27
CA CYS A 255 -6.59 23.95 13.24
C CYS A 255 -6.07 23.72 11.82
N ASP A 256 -4.81 23.28 11.67
CA ASP A 256 -4.31 22.76 10.41
C ASP A 256 -5.03 21.44 10.13
N PRO A 257 -5.85 21.32 9.06
CA PRO A 257 -6.54 20.08 8.73
C PRO A 257 -5.58 18.90 8.49
N ASP A 258 -4.32 19.17 8.19
CA ASP A 258 -3.31 18.15 7.87
C ASP A 258 -2.49 17.73 9.11
N ALA A 259 -2.68 18.37 10.26
CA ALA A 259 -1.98 18.00 11.49
C ALA A 259 -2.63 16.77 12.15
N HIS A 260 -1.82 15.88 12.73
CA HIS A 260 -2.29 14.66 13.42
C HIS A 260 -3.29 14.94 14.56
N GLY A 261 -3.23 16.14 15.16
CA GLY A 261 -4.16 16.61 16.19
C GLY A 261 -5.21 17.57 15.67
N SER A 262 -5.52 17.54 14.38
CA SER A 262 -6.46 18.49 13.81
C SER A 262 -7.84 18.38 14.47
N ILE A 263 -8.25 19.45 15.15
CA ILE A 263 -9.62 19.64 15.61
C ILE A 263 -10.45 20.44 14.60
N ALA A 264 -9.89 20.80 13.44
CA ALA A 264 -10.59 21.58 12.42
C ALA A 264 -11.91 20.93 12.01
N HIS A 265 -11.90 19.61 11.77
CA HIS A 265 -13.09 18.84 11.45
C HIS A 265 -14.07 18.75 12.62
N GLN A 266 -13.57 18.54 13.85
CA GLN A 266 -14.41 18.56 15.05
C GLN A 266 -15.12 19.91 15.22
N CYS A 267 -14.39 21.01 15.01
CA CYS A 267 -14.98 22.35 15.04
C CYS A 267 -15.99 22.55 13.93
N GLU A 268 -15.76 22.01 12.73
CA GLU A 268 -16.73 22.05 11.63
C GLU A 268 -18.01 21.28 11.99
N ILE A 269 -17.91 20.09 12.58
CA ILE A 269 -19.04 19.30 13.11
C ILE A 269 -19.79 20.10 14.18
N GLU A 270 -19.08 20.83 15.03
CA GLU A 270 -19.66 21.72 16.04
C GLU A 270 -20.17 23.05 15.46
N TYR A 271 -20.07 23.26 14.15
CA TYR A 271 -20.38 24.50 13.44
C TYR A 271 -19.67 25.72 14.02
N ARG A 272 -18.39 25.55 14.34
CA ARG A 272 -17.50 26.57 14.90
C ARG A 272 -16.32 26.79 13.97
N THR A 273 -15.81 28.02 13.99
CA THR A 273 -14.53 28.32 13.35
C THR A 273 -13.42 27.73 14.22
N CYS A 274 -12.56 26.90 13.66
CA CYS A 274 -11.33 26.53 14.34
C CYS A 274 -10.44 27.78 14.45
N VAL A 275 -9.97 28.09 15.66
CA VAL A 275 -9.16 29.29 15.93
C VAL A 275 -7.79 28.88 16.44
N ASP A 276 -6.76 29.21 15.66
CA ASP A 276 -5.37 29.10 16.07
C ASP A 276 -5.11 29.97 17.31
N VAL A 277 -4.72 29.37 18.43
CA VAL A 277 -4.41 30.12 19.65
C VAL A 277 -2.89 30.27 19.76
N VAL A 278 -2.38 31.47 19.49
CA VAL A 278 -0.94 31.76 19.68
C VAL A 278 -0.54 31.46 21.14
N ASP A 279 0.36 30.49 21.31
CA ASP A 279 0.89 29.99 22.59
C ASP A 279 -0.12 29.15 23.45
N GLY A 280 -1.05 28.43 22.83
CA GLY A 280 -1.91 27.45 23.50
C GLY A 280 -2.59 26.47 22.52
N ASP A 281 -3.37 25.53 23.04
CA ASP A 281 -4.11 24.56 22.21
C ASP A 281 -5.12 25.27 21.33
N ASP A 282 -5.22 24.84 20.08
CA ASP A 282 -6.25 25.36 19.19
C ASP A 282 -7.64 24.96 19.70
N VAL A 283 -8.64 25.80 19.47
CA VAL A 283 -10.00 25.59 20.00
C VAL A 283 -11.08 25.94 19.00
N CYS A 284 -12.26 25.34 19.18
CA CYS A 284 -13.46 25.68 18.44
C CYS A 284 -14.05 27.01 18.92
N GLY A 285 -13.81 28.08 18.15
CA GLY A 285 -14.19 29.46 18.43
C GLY A 285 -15.66 29.79 18.13
N ASP A 286 -15.87 30.92 17.45
CA ASP A 286 -17.21 31.45 17.17
C ASP A 286 -17.99 30.55 16.20
N CYS A 287 -19.33 30.61 16.29
CA CYS A 287 -20.21 29.89 15.38
C CYS A 287 -19.98 30.30 13.92
N LEU A 288 -19.97 29.33 13.01
CA LEU A 288 -19.84 29.54 11.57
C LEU A 288 -21.02 30.40 11.04
N PRO A 289 -20.85 31.10 9.90
CA PRO A 289 -21.97 31.78 9.24
C PRO A 289 -23.17 30.84 9.03
N ASN A 290 -24.39 31.39 9.09
CA ASN A 290 -25.67 30.64 9.02
C ASN A 290 -25.89 29.65 10.18
N THR A 291 -25.14 29.76 11.27
CA THR A 291 -25.42 29.06 12.53
C THR A 291 -25.65 30.06 13.65
N ARG A 292 -26.31 29.62 14.73
CA ARG A 292 -26.64 30.45 15.89
C ARG A 292 -26.27 29.73 17.18
N LEU A 293 -25.78 30.49 18.15
CA LEU A 293 -25.46 29.95 19.47
C LEU A 293 -26.74 29.72 20.29
N VAL A 294 -27.04 28.47 20.63
CA VAL A 294 -28.14 28.07 21.52
C VAL A 294 -27.53 27.30 22.70
N ASP A 295 -27.65 27.86 23.91
CA ASP A 295 -27.13 27.28 25.16
C ASP A 295 -25.64 26.85 25.11
N GLY A 296 -24.82 27.57 24.35
CA GLY A 296 -23.39 27.28 24.23
C GLY A 296 -23.02 26.32 23.10
N VAL A 297 -23.99 25.81 22.34
CA VAL A 297 -23.78 24.98 21.14
C VAL A 297 -24.13 25.79 19.90
N CYS A 298 -23.27 25.77 18.88
CA CYS A 298 -23.59 26.39 17.60
C CYS A 298 -24.48 25.43 16.82
N VAL A 299 -25.72 25.84 16.56
CA VAL A 299 -26.66 25.05 15.77
C VAL A 299 -26.88 25.74 14.43
N PRO A 300 -26.84 25.03 13.29
CA PRO A 300 -27.23 25.54 12.00
C PRO A 300 -28.62 26.16 12.07
N GLU A 301 -28.78 27.29 11.41
CA GLU A 301 -30.12 27.68 11.00
C GLU A 301 -30.54 26.71 9.87
N ILE A 302 -31.76 26.20 9.95
CA ILE A 302 -32.18 25.09 9.09
C ILE A 302 -32.35 25.59 7.65
N GLU A 303 -31.44 25.20 6.78
CA GLU A 303 -31.55 25.42 5.35
C GLU A 303 -32.28 24.25 4.69
N CYS A 304 -33.24 24.57 3.82
CA CYS A 304 -33.97 23.62 3.00
C CYS A 304 -33.89 24.07 1.55
N GLY A 305 -33.14 23.33 0.72
CA GLY A 305 -32.86 23.75 -0.66
C GLY A 305 -32.12 25.09 -0.76
N GLY A 306 -31.23 25.39 0.20
CA GLY A 306 -30.50 26.66 0.30
C GLY A 306 -31.33 27.83 0.81
N VAL A 307 -32.52 27.58 1.37
CA VAL A 307 -33.39 28.60 1.98
C VAL A 307 -33.53 28.35 3.48
N LEU A 308 -33.25 29.35 4.29
CA LEU A 308 -33.44 29.31 5.74
C LEU A 308 -34.92 29.25 6.11
N CYS A 309 -35.33 28.19 6.79
CA CYS A 309 -36.70 28.01 7.28
C CYS A 309 -36.96 28.83 8.54
N GLY A 310 -38.12 29.47 8.62
CA GLY A 310 -38.55 30.20 9.80
C GLY A 310 -38.77 29.29 11.03
N GLY A 311 -38.88 29.89 12.22
CA GLY A 311 -39.09 29.14 13.47
C GLY A 311 -40.37 28.27 13.50
N GLY A 312 -41.41 28.70 12.79
CA GLY A 312 -42.67 27.97 12.59
C GLY A 312 -42.68 27.04 11.38
N GLU A 313 -41.52 26.87 10.72
CA GLU A 313 -41.35 26.03 9.55
C GLU A 313 -40.35 24.90 9.83
N TYR A 314 -40.39 23.87 9.00
CA TYR A 314 -39.45 22.75 9.00
C TYR A 314 -39.03 22.44 7.55
N CYS A 315 -37.88 21.80 7.39
CA CYS A 315 -37.45 21.33 6.07
C CYS A 315 -38.14 20.00 5.75
N GLY A 316 -38.97 20.01 4.71
CA GLY A 316 -39.63 18.80 4.19
C GLY A 316 -39.61 18.80 2.67
N GLU A 317 -40.17 17.76 2.07
CA GLU A 317 -40.30 17.66 0.62
C GLU A 317 -41.66 18.16 0.16
N ASP A 318 -41.69 18.83 -0.99
CA ASP A 318 -42.94 19.18 -1.65
C ASP A 318 -43.55 17.99 -2.42
N GLY A 319 -44.63 18.21 -3.17
CA GLY A 319 -45.27 17.15 -3.96
C GLY A 319 -44.41 16.62 -5.11
N ALA A 320 -43.27 17.25 -5.42
CA ALA A 320 -42.29 16.83 -6.43
C ALA A 320 -41.02 16.23 -5.80
N GLY A 321 -40.91 16.18 -4.47
CA GLY A 321 -39.72 15.70 -3.77
C GLY A 321 -38.64 16.78 -3.59
N GLU A 322 -38.91 18.04 -3.91
CA GLU A 322 -37.93 19.12 -3.73
C GLU A 322 -37.93 19.59 -2.27
N PRO A 323 -36.75 19.84 -1.66
CA PRO A 323 -36.67 20.35 -0.30
C PRO A 323 -37.22 21.78 -0.22
N VAL A 324 -38.26 21.99 0.58
CA VAL A 324 -38.91 23.28 0.82
C VAL A 324 -39.23 23.50 2.30
N CYS A 325 -39.22 24.76 2.73
CA CYS A 325 -39.70 25.13 4.06
C CYS A 325 -41.22 25.02 4.11
N LEU A 326 -41.73 24.14 4.97
CA LEU A 326 -43.16 23.91 5.18
C LEU A 326 -43.58 24.40 6.56
N GLU A 327 -44.79 24.95 6.69
CA GLU A 327 -45.35 25.28 8.00
C GLU A 327 -45.51 24.02 8.85
N LYS A 328 -45.11 24.10 10.12
CA LYS A 328 -45.30 23.01 11.09
C LYS A 328 -46.81 22.69 11.23
N PRO A 329 -47.19 21.40 11.31
CA PRO A 329 -48.59 21.00 11.48
C PRO A 329 -49.19 21.40 12.83
N CYS A 330 -48.34 21.64 13.84
CA CYS A 330 -48.73 22.03 15.19
C CYS A 330 -48.29 23.47 15.50
N ALA A 331 -49.07 24.16 16.34
CA ALA A 331 -48.88 25.58 16.60
C ALA A 331 -47.88 25.86 17.73
N GLY A 332 -47.67 24.91 18.65
CA GLY A 332 -46.67 25.00 19.71
C GLY A 332 -45.28 24.56 19.23
N ASP A 333 -44.24 25.24 19.72
CA ASP A 333 -42.84 24.87 19.43
C ASP A 333 -42.45 23.51 20.06
N ASP A 334 -43.15 23.10 21.12
CA ASP A 334 -43.00 21.82 21.82
C ASP A 334 -44.11 20.82 21.45
N GLU A 335 -44.78 20.98 20.31
CA GLU A 335 -45.84 20.08 19.85
C GLU A 335 -45.45 19.36 18.56
N ALA A 336 -45.76 18.07 18.49
CA ALA A 336 -45.58 17.25 17.29
C ALA A 336 -46.89 16.52 16.94
N LEU A 337 -47.08 16.25 15.65
CA LEU A 337 -48.24 15.54 15.12
C LEU A 337 -48.04 14.03 15.34
N ASN A 338 -48.96 13.41 16.08
CA ASN A 338 -48.91 11.96 16.36
C ASN A 338 -49.48 11.11 15.22
N SER A 339 -49.40 9.78 15.34
CA SER A 339 -49.83 8.80 14.34
C SER A 339 -51.32 8.87 13.99
N ILE A 340 -52.16 9.48 14.84
CA ILE A 340 -53.60 9.69 14.61
C ILE A 340 -53.94 11.10 14.12
N GLY A 341 -52.93 11.93 13.79
CA GLY A 341 -53.09 13.28 13.25
C GLY A 341 -53.51 14.33 14.28
N GLN A 342 -53.13 14.15 15.55
CA GLN A 342 -53.37 15.10 16.64
C GLN A 342 -52.05 15.68 17.15
N CYS A 343 -52.03 16.98 17.45
CA CYS A 343 -50.90 17.62 18.10
C CYS A 343 -50.81 17.18 19.56
N ALA A 344 -49.65 16.68 19.96
CA ALA A 344 -49.33 16.31 21.33
C ALA A 344 -48.09 17.07 21.79
N THR A 345 -48.08 17.48 23.06
CA THR A 345 -46.94 18.15 23.67
C THR A 345 -45.82 17.14 23.94
N CYS A 346 -44.64 17.42 23.42
CA CYS A 346 -43.43 16.67 23.66
C CYS A 346 -42.90 16.91 25.07
N GLN A 347 -42.42 15.84 25.70
CA GLN A 347 -41.75 15.91 27.00
C GLN A 347 -40.25 15.77 26.79
N GLY A 348 -39.46 16.63 27.43
CA GLY A 348 -38.00 16.65 27.30
C GLY A 348 -37.50 18.00 26.80
N SER A 349 -36.23 18.06 26.42
CA SER A 349 -35.62 19.19 25.72
C SER A 349 -34.64 18.61 24.70
N CYS A 350 -34.59 19.24 23.53
CA CYS A 350 -33.60 18.99 22.50
C CYS A 350 -32.42 19.97 22.58
N ASP A 351 -32.50 20.97 23.46
CA ASP A 351 -31.47 22.00 23.60
C ASP A 351 -30.17 21.38 24.12
N GLY A 352 -29.06 21.75 23.49
CA GLY A 352 -27.72 21.28 23.85
C GLY A 352 -27.40 19.83 23.47
N GLN A 353 -28.28 19.13 22.73
CA GLN A 353 -27.95 17.81 22.18
C GLN A 353 -27.16 17.95 20.88
N ALA A 354 -25.93 17.42 20.85
CA ALA A 354 -25.10 17.38 19.65
C ALA A 354 -25.85 16.69 18.49
N GLY A 355 -25.70 17.22 17.27
CA GLY A 355 -26.40 16.72 16.09
C GLY A 355 -27.89 17.10 15.99
N THR A 356 -28.40 17.96 16.87
CA THR A 356 -29.80 18.47 16.80
C THR A 356 -29.88 19.98 16.64
N SER A 357 -30.99 20.45 16.08
CA SER A 357 -31.31 21.88 15.97
C SER A 357 -31.78 22.54 17.27
N GLY A 358 -31.90 21.77 18.35
CA GLY A 358 -32.57 22.20 19.59
C GLY A 358 -34.10 22.16 19.55
N ARG A 359 -34.71 21.76 18.42
CA ARG A 359 -36.17 21.71 18.25
C ARG A 359 -36.68 20.28 18.21
N PHE A 360 -37.95 20.07 18.55
CA PHE A 360 -38.62 18.80 18.26
C PHE A 360 -38.95 18.69 16.77
N TRP A 361 -38.81 17.48 16.23
CA TRP A 361 -39.31 17.14 14.91
C TRP A 361 -40.84 17.27 14.87
N PRO A 362 -41.46 17.88 13.84
CA PRO A 362 -42.89 18.19 13.86
C PRO A 362 -43.81 16.97 13.78
N PHE A 363 -43.26 15.78 13.58
CA PHE A 363 -43.98 14.52 13.52
C PHE A 363 -43.43 13.56 14.56
N MET A 364 -44.31 12.90 15.32
CA MET A 364 -43.89 11.84 16.24
C MET A 364 -43.63 10.56 15.45
N THR A 365 -42.81 9.67 16.01
CA THR A 365 -42.61 8.33 15.46
C THR A 365 -43.91 7.55 15.43
N ARG A 366 -43.94 6.41 14.72
CA ARG A 366 -45.09 5.50 14.62
C ARG A 366 -45.63 5.08 15.99
N ASP A 367 -44.76 4.94 16.98
CA ASP A 367 -45.11 4.62 18.37
C ASP A 367 -45.45 5.87 19.23
N ASP A 368 -45.81 6.98 18.59
CA ASP A 368 -46.15 8.26 19.22
C ASP A 368 -45.07 8.75 20.21
N THR A 369 -43.80 8.73 19.78
CA THR A 369 -42.68 9.26 20.58
C THR A 369 -42.12 10.50 19.89
N CYS A 370 -41.91 11.57 20.66
CA CYS A 370 -41.26 12.78 20.15
C CYS A 370 -39.77 12.54 19.97
N VAL A 371 -39.21 13.12 18.92
CA VAL A 371 -37.78 13.06 18.61
C VAL A 371 -37.27 14.45 18.28
N CYS A 372 -35.97 14.67 18.47
CA CYS A 372 -35.34 15.94 18.16
C CYS A 372 -35.07 16.06 16.66
N GLU A 373 -35.25 17.26 16.12
CA GLU A 373 -34.93 17.57 14.73
C GLU A 373 -33.42 17.56 14.54
N THR A 374 -32.93 16.66 13.69
CA THR A 374 -31.49 16.46 13.44
C THR A 374 -30.92 17.55 12.53
N LEU A 375 -29.60 17.72 12.60
CA LEU A 375 -28.83 18.60 11.72
C LEU A 375 -28.34 17.85 10.47
N PRO A 376 -27.96 18.56 9.38
CA PRO A 376 -27.26 17.97 8.24
C PRO A 376 -26.10 17.07 8.67
N GLY A 377 -25.99 15.87 8.11
CA GLY A 377 -24.98 14.88 8.50
C GLY A 377 -25.33 14.04 9.73
N PHE A 378 -26.57 14.12 10.25
CA PHE A 378 -27.03 13.29 11.37
C PHE A 378 -28.29 12.48 11.10
N PHE A 379 -28.44 11.38 11.83
CA PHE A 379 -29.66 10.56 11.91
C PHE A 379 -29.96 10.13 13.34
N LEU A 380 -31.16 9.57 13.58
CA LEU A 380 -31.51 8.99 14.88
C LEU A 380 -31.51 7.47 14.76
N ASP A 381 -30.60 6.81 15.50
CA ASP A 381 -30.59 5.36 15.56
C ASP A 381 -31.88 4.82 16.22
N THR A 382 -32.41 3.75 15.62
CA THR A 382 -33.62 3.06 16.05
C THR A 382 -33.35 1.89 16.99
N SER A 383 -32.09 1.45 17.09
CA SER A 383 -31.70 0.29 17.88
C SER A 383 -31.62 0.61 19.39
N GLY A 384 -31.25 1.85 19.74
CA GLY A 384 -31.13 2.31 21.13
C GLY A 384 -32.42 2.85 21.76
N GLU A 385 -32.56 2.69 23.09
CA GLU A 385 -33.69 3.26 23.86
C GLU A 385 -33.71 4.80 23.85
N ASP A 386 -32.53 5.43 23.76
CA ASP A 386 -32.36 6.88 23.90
C ASP A 386 -32.49 7.66 22.57
N ARG A 387 -32.56 6.97 21.42
CA ARG A 387 -32.64 7.58 20.06
C ARG A 387 -31.75 8.81 19.91
N ARG A 388 -30.47 8.66 20.23
CA ARG A 388 -29.51 9.77 20.17
C ARG A 388 -29.13 10.05 18.72
N PRO A 389 -28.95 11.33 18.35
CA PRO A 389 -28.36 11.68 17.06
C PRO A 389 -27.00 11.00 16.90
N GLN A 390 -26.79 10.39 15.74
CA GLN A 390 -25.53 9.80 15.30
C GLN A 390 -25.06 10.54 14.05
N VAL A 391 -23.75 10.70 13.90
CA VAL A 391 -23.15 11.19 12.66
C VAL A 391 -23.39 10.13 11.57
N CYS A 392 -23.65 10.58 10.34
CA CYS A 392 -23.92 9.66 9.23
C CYS A 392 -22.68 8.96 8.69
N ASP A 393 -21.56 9.68 8.69
CA ASP A 393 -20.23 9.32 8.18
C ASP A 393 -19.24 9.89 9.20
N ALA A 394 -18.85 9.09 10.20
CA ALA A 394 -18.10 9.58 11.36
C ALA A 394 -16.60 9.65 11.13
N ASP A 395 -16.09 9.01 10.08
CA ASP A 395 -14.69 9.01 9.71
C ASP A 395 -14.40 9.75 8.38
N ASN A 396 -15.45 10.22 7.70
CA ASN A 396 -15.42 11.08 6.53
C ASN A 396 -14.82 10.41 5.28
N ASP A 397 -15.07 9.11 5.13
CA ASP A 397 -14.61 8.31 3.98
C ASP A 397 -15.66 8.22 2.85
N THR A 398 -16.84 8.85 3.05
CA THR A 398 -18.05 8.90 2.21
C THR A 398 -18.95 7.68 2.20
N TRP A 399 -18.59 6.64 2.91
CA TRP A 399 -19.53 5.61 3.31
C TRP A 399 -20.37 6.15 4.46
N VAL A 400 -21.57 5.60 4.61
CA VAL A 400 -22.46 6.02 5.70
C VAL A 400 -22.97 4.82 6.45
N ARG A 401 -23.20 5.02 7.74
CA ARG A 401 -23.71 4.01 8.66
C ARG A 401 -24.89 3.18 8.12
N GLU A 402 -24.78 1.86 8.17
CA GLU A 402 -25.75 0.91 7.65
C GLU A 402 -27.10 1.00 8.38
N GLU A 403 -27.15 1.50 9.60
CA GLU A 403 -28.41 1.70 10.32
C GLU A 403 -29.37 2.63 9.55
N ILE A 404 -28.83 3.52 8.71
CA ILE A 404 -29.58 4.36 7.77
C ILE A 404 -30.38 3.50 6.78
N ARG A 405 -29.89 2.30 6.42
CA ARG A 405 -30.59 1.37 5.51
C ARG A 405 -32.01 1.13 5.97
N ASN A 406 -32.21 0.91 7.27
CA ASN A 406 -33.50 0.61 7.88
C ASN A 406 -34.44 1.81 7.97
N LEU A 407 -33.88 3.03 8.03
CA LEU A 407 -34.64 4.28 8.01
C LEU A 407 -35.15 4.61 6.60
N ASN A 408 -34.35 4.30 5.57
CA ASN A 408 -34.62 4.67 4.18
C ASN A 408 -35.44 3.63 3.39
N ILE A 409 -35.95 2.57 4.04
CA ILE A 409 -36.83 1.59 3.35
C ILE A 409 -38.21 2.22 3.18
N THR A 410 -38.75 2.37 1.97
CA THR A 410 -40.15 2.78 1.74
C THR A 410 -41.19 1.72 2.14
N GLY A 411 -40.83 0.81 3.06
CA GLY A 411 -41.61 -0.33 3.48
C GLY A 411 -42.54 -0.01 4.66
N PRO A 412 -43.56 -0.86 4.91
CA PRO A 412 -44.50 -0.68 6.02
C PRO A 412 -43.86 -0.72 7.41
N SER A 413 -42.58 -1.12 7.50
CA SER A 413 -41.80 -1.14 8.73
C SER A 413 -41.03 0.15 9.00
N ALA A 414 -40.74 0.99 8.01
CA ALA A 414 -39.94 2.20 8.24
C ALA A 414 -40.75 3.30 8.90
N ASP A 415 -40.19 3.95 9.91
CA ASP A 415 -40.84 5.05 10.59
C ASP A 415 -40.73 6.33 9.74
N PRO A 416 -41.84 6.85 9.19
CA PRO A 416 -41.78 7.98 8.27
C PRO A 416 -41.28 9.26 8.95
N ALA A 417 -41.48 9.41 10.26
CA ALA A 417 -40.96 10.56 10.99
C ALA A 417 -39.43 10.47 11.11
N LEU A 418 -38.88 9.28 11.38
CA LEU A 418 -37.43 9.09 11.45
C LEU A 418 -36.78 9.20 10.06
N ALA A 419 -37.40 8.63 9.02
CA ALA A 419 -36.90 8.72 7.65
C ALA A 419 -36.84 10.18 7.16
N GLN A 420 -37.88 10.99 7.42
CA GLN A 420 -37.90 12.40 7.05
C GLN A 420 -37.02 13.29 7.94
N ASN A 421 -36.72 12.83 9.16
CA ASN A 421 -35.82 13.50 10.09
C ASN A 421 -34.38 12.98 9.97
N MET A 422 -34.07 12.13 9.00
CA MET A 422 -32.70 11.77 8.67
C MET A 422 -32.13 12.84 7.74
N ARG A 423 -30.88 13.24 7.97
CA ARG A 423 -30.22 14.30 7.20
C ARG A 423 -28.88 13.86 6.63
N CYS A 424 -28.76 12.57 6.36
CA CYS A 424 -27.60 11.96 5.72
C CYS A 424 -27.65 12.13 4.21
N GLU A 425 -26.51 12.46 3.60
CA GLU A 425 -26.33 12.34 2.16
C GLU A 425 -25.84 10.92 1.83
N VAL A 426 -26.78 10.00 1.61
CA VAL A 426 -26.42 8.63 1.26
C VAL A 426 -25.90 8.59 -0.18
N ARG A 427 -24.59 8.39 -0.34
CA ARG A 427 -23.97 8.23 -1.65
C ARG A 427 -24.55 6.99 -2.34
N THR A 428 -24.92 7.17 -3.60
CA THR A 428 -25.48 6.11 -4.43
C THR A 428 -24.74 6.01 -5.75
N VAL A 429 -24.37 4.79 -6.12
CA VAL A 429 -23.71 4.47 -7.38
C VAL A 429 -24.63 3.58 -8.22
N ASP A 430 -24.56 3.70 -9.55
CA ASP A 430 -25.27 2.78 -10.46
C ASP A 430 -24.35 1.82 -11.20
N ARG A 431 -23.05 1.97 -10.98
CA ARG A 431 -22.00 1.20 -11.63
C ARG A 431 -20.73 1.16 -10.78
N VAL A 432 -19.98 0.09 -10.99
CA VAL A 432 -18.62 -0.09 -10.49
C VAL A 432 -17.68 -0.07 -11.68
N VAL A 433 -16.60 0.68 -11.60
CA VAL A 433 -15.54 0.75 -12.60
C VAL A 433 -14.35 -0.03 -12.06
N LEU A 434 -14.01 -1.15 -12.71
CA LEU A 434 -12.82 -1.93 -12.39
C LEU A 434 -11.68 -1.43 -13.26
N VAL A 435 -10.54 -1.12 -12.66
CA VAL A 435 -9.34 -0.64 -13.35
C VAL A 435 -8.23 -1.65 -13.10
N ASP A 436 -7.72 -2.30 -14.15
CA ASP A 436 -6.63 -3.26 -14.04
C ASP A 436 -5.29 -2.53 -13.83
N GLU A 437 -4.24 -3.29 -13.51
CA GLU A 437 -2.90 -2.74 -13.24
C GLU A 437 -2.31 -1.91 -14.40
N TYR A 438 -2.84 -2.07 -15.62
CA TYR A 438 -2.44 -1.34 -16.83
C TYR A 438 -3.21 -0.01 -16.99
N GLY A 439 -4.11 0.32 -16.07
CA GLY A 439 -4.98 1.50 -16.14
C GLY A 439 -6.12 1.34 -17.17
N VAL A 440 -6.34 0.14 -17.71
CA VAL A 440 -7.49 -0.13 -18.58
C VAL A 440 -8.69 -0.40 -17.69
N SER A 441 -9.85 0.16 -18.05
CA SER A 441 -11.04 0.06 -17.21
C SER A 441 -12.17 -0.70 -17.89
N VAL A 442 -12.95 -1.43 -17.09
CA VAL A 442 -14.27 -1.91 -17.48
C VAL A 442 -15.34 -1.43 -16.50
N THR A 443 -16.53 -1.12 -17.03
CA THR A 443 -17.67 -0.68 -16.22
C THR A 443 -18.66 -1.83 -16.06
N VAL A 444 -19.10 -2.08 -14.83
CA VAL A 444 -20.13 -3.03 -14.46
C VAL A 444 -21.34 -2.27 -13.89
N HIS A 445 -22.47 -2.34 -14.57
CA HIS A 445 -23.70 -1.66 -14.15
C HIS A 445 -24.57 -2.55 -13.27
N SER A 446 -25.22 -1.94 -12.26
CA SER A 446 -26.24 -2.62 -11.45
C SER A 446 -27.64 -2.37 -12.00
N CYS A 447 -28.24 -3.42 -12.57
CA CYS A 447 -29.47 -3.37 -13.36
C CYS A 447 -30.50 -4.38 -12.86
N ALA A 448 -31.77 -4.26 -13.24
CA ALA A 448 -32.83 -5.15 -12.74
C ALA A 448 -32.56 -6.62 -13.09
N GLU A 449 -31.92 -6.86 -14.22
CA GLU A 449 -31.48 -8.16 -14.69
C GLU A 449 -30.22 -8.64 -13.99
N GLY A 450 -29.47 -7.76 -13.31
CA GLY A 450 -28.26 -8.11 -12.56
C GLY A 450 -27.09 -7.15 -12.71
N LEU A 451 -25.89 -7.66 -12.45
CA LEU A 451 -24.64 -6.97 -12.76
C LEU A 451 -24.30 -7.21 -14.22
N VAL A 452 -24.13 -6.13 -15.00
CA VAL A 452 -23.94 -6.19 -16.45
C VAL A 452 -22.64 -5.47 -16.83
N LYS A 453 -21.68 -6.20 -17.37
CA LYS A 453 -20.39 -5.68 -17.87
C LYS A 453 -20.58 -4.94 -19.21
N SER A 454 -20.01 -3.75 -19.36
CA SER A 454 -19.91 -3.04 -20.64
C SER A 454 -18.73 -3.58 -21.46
N GLU A 455 -18.96 -4.00 -22.71
CA GLU A 455 -17.95 -4.65 -23.56
C GLU A 455 -16.91 -3.67 -24.16
N SER A 456 -17.19 -2.36 -24.18
CA SER A 456 -16.44 -1.43 -25.06
C SER A 456 -15.56 -0.41 -24.35
N GLY A 457 -15.48 -0.43 -23.01
CA GLY A 457 -14.85 0.65 -22.22
C GLY A 457 -15.60 1.99 -22.30
N GLU A 458 -16.35 2.23 -23.38
CA GLU A 458 -17.33 3.29 -23.50
C GLU A 458 -18.58 2.95 -22.66
N VAL A 459 -19.11 3.98 -21.99
CA VAL A 459 -20.40 3.92 -21.32
C VAL A 459 -21.46 3.73 -22.41
N ASP A 460 -22.04 2.54 -22.52
CA ASP A 460 -23.25 2.33 -23.33
C ASP A 460 -24.47 2.67 -22.46
N PRO A 461 -25.07 3.87 -22.59
CA PRO A 461 -26.23 4.25 -21.81
C PRO A 461 -27.47 3.39 -22.13
N ALA A 462 -27.44 2.56 -23.18
CA ALA A 462 -28.51 1.63 -23.52
C ALA A 462 -28.34 0.24 -22.89
N LEU A 463 -27.20 -0.06 -22.24
CA LEU A 463 -26.93 -1.38 -21.66
C LEU A 463 -27.96 -1.73 -20.57
N CYS A 464 -28.35 -0.72 -19.80
CA CYS A 464 -29.42 -0.83 -18.82
C CYS A 464 -30.45 0.26 -19.05
N ASP A 465 -31.71 -0.14 -19.17
CA ASP A 465 -32.81 0.82 -19.21
C ASP A 465 -32.71 1.72 -17.96
N PRO A 466 -32.73 3.06 -18.11
CA PRO A 466 -32.72 3.97 -16.97
C PRO A 466 -33.75 3.62 -15.89
N ASP A 467 -34.91 3.07 -16.30
CA ASP A 467 -35.97 2.64 -15.39
C ASP A 467 -35.67 1.29 -14.69
N THR A 468 -34.67 0.54 -15.16
CA THR A 468 -34.26 -0.75 -14.59
C THR A 468 -32.98 -0.69 -13.77
N LYS A 469 -32.26 0.44 -13.75
CA LYS A 469 -31.08 0.61 -12.88
C LYS A 469 -31.44 0.35 -11.41
N LYS A 470 -30.53 -0.34 -10.71
CA LYS A 470 -30.63 -0.68 -9.29
C LYS A 470 -29.49 0.03 -8.55
N PRO A 471 -29.73 1.25 -8.03
CA PRO A 471 -28.71 1.98 -7.29
C PRO A 471 -28.17 1.14 -6.13
N LEU A 472 -26.88 1.29 -5.87
CA LEU A 472 -26.16 0.72 -4.74
C LEU A 472 -25.81 1.86 -3.81
N ARG A 473 -26.31 1.82 -2.58
CA ARG A 473 -25.90 2.72 -1.50
C ARG A 473 -24.57 2.26 -0.94
N LEU A 474 -23.65 3.18 -0.76
CA LEU A 474 -22.39 2.94 -0.06
C LEU A 474 -22.69 3.01 1.43
N LEU A 475 -22.72 1.84 2.07
CA LEU A 475 -23.09 1.67 3.46
C LEU A 475 -22.06 0.81 4.17
N GLU A 476 -21.78 1.11 5.42
CA GLU A 476 -20.84 0.36 6.26
C GLU A 476 -21.32 0.26 7.71
N SER A 477 -20.69 -0.57 8.53
CA SER A 477 -21.11 -0.73 9.93
C SER A 477 -20.62 0.40 10.85
N GLU A 478 -21.21 0.53 12.04
CA GLU A 478 -20.69 1.44 13.08
C GLU A 478 -19.21 1.16 13.40
N ARG A 479 -18.80 -0.11 13.34
CA ARG A 479 -17.43 -0.51 13.63
C ARG A 479 -16.46 0.08 12.61
N ASN A 480 -16.83 0.09 11.33
CA ASN A 480 -15.97 0.63 10.27
C ASN A 480 -16.11 2.15 10.10
N ASP A 481 -17.22 2.76 10.53
CA ASP A 481 -17.47 4.20 10.42
C ASP A 481 -16.87 5.05 11.58
N VAL A 482 -16.72 4.49 12.79
CA VAL A 482 -16.33 5.28 13.98
C VAL A 482 -14.84 5.15 14.29
N PRO A 483 -14.07 6.26 14.30
CA PRO A 483 -12.64 6.25 14.60
C PRO A 483 -12.27 5.48 15.87
N GLY A 484 -11.29 4.59 15.76
CA GLY A 484 -10.76 3.77 16.85
C GLY A 484 -11.58 2.53 17.21
N ARG A 485 -12.81 2.36 16.68
CA ARG A 485 -13.60 1.13 16.92
C ARG A 485 -12.95 -0.14 16.39
N PRO A 486 -12.37 -0.19 15.18
CA PRO A 486 -11.74 -1.42 14.68
C PRO A 486 -10.59 -1.89 15.59
N ALA A 487 -9.86 -0.96 16.23
CA ALA A 487 -8.72 -1.32 17.08
C ALA A 487 -9.11 -2.09 18.37
N VAL A 488 -10.39 -2.05 18.77
CA VAL A 488 -10.90 -2.74 19.97
C VAL A 488 -11.82 -3.91 19.64
N ASP A 489 -12.16 -4.12 18.38
CA ASP A 489 -13.03 -5.21 17.96
C ASP A 489 -12.21 -6.48 17.63
N PRO A 490 -12.55 -7.64 18.23
CA PRO A 490 -11.82 -8.87 17.98
C PRO A 490 -11.94 -9.40 16.55
N GLN A 491 -12.95 -9.00 15.78
CA GLN A 491 -13.16 -9.39 14.37
C GLN A 491 -12.37 -8.52 13.39
N THR A 492 -11.74 -7.45 13.87
CA THR A 492 -10.73 -6.67 13.13
C THR A 492 -9.38 -6.84 13.82
N PRO A 493 -8.79 -8.05 13.74
CA PRO A 493 -7.52 -8.32 14.40
C PRO A 493 -6.43 -7.38 13.88
N ARG A 494 -5.38 -7.21 14.70
CA ARG A 494 -4.19 -6.49 14.27
C ARG A 494 -3.69 -7.08 12.96
N TYR A 495 -3.35 -6.19 12.04
CA TYR A 495 -2.96 -6.56 10.70
C TYR A 495 -1.48 -6.98 10.75
N GLY A 496 -1.25 -8.29 10.94
CA GLY A 496 0.07 -8.87 11.23
C GLY A 496 0.42 -8.85 12.73
N ALA A 497 1.34 -9.73 13.16
CA ALA A 497 1.71 -9.89 14.57
C ALA A 497 2.24 -8.59 15.23
N ASP A 498 3.07 -7.86 14.49
CA ASP A 498 3.67 -6.59 14.93
C ASP A 498 3.07 -5.37 14.22
N GLY A 499 2.00 -5.56 13.44
CA GLY A 499 1.33 -4.46 12.76
C GLY A 499 0.33 -3.73 13.64
N ARG A 500 -0.10 -2.56 13.15
CA ARG A 500 -1.20 -1.81 13.78
C ARG A 500 -2.56 -2.39 13.39
N ALA A 501 -3.58 -2.03 14.16
CA ALA A 501 -4.96 -2.18 13.68
C ALA A 501 -5.20 -1.21 12.52
N LEU A 502 -6.10 -1.59 11.62
CA LEU A 502 -6.61 -0.67 10.59
C LEU A 502 -7.51 0.38 11.24
N ARG A 503 -7.50 1.58 10.67
CA ARG A 503 -8.37 2.70 11.08
C ARG A 503 -9.75 2.51 10.45
N ALA A 504 -10.76 3.14 11.03
CA ALA A 504 -12.12 3.22 10.46
C ALA A 504 -12.05 3.62 8.98
N GLN A 505 -11.37 4.74 8.72
CA GLN A 505 -11.16 5.34 7.39
C GLN A 505 -10.52 4.41 6.36
N GLU A 506 -9.82 3.35 6.78
CA GLU A 506 -9.16 2.40 5.87
C GLU A 506 -10.04 1.19 5.55
N LEU A 507 -11.20 1.10 6.20
CA LEU A 507 -12.20 0.06 6.06
C LEU A 507 -13.45 0.65 5.42
N ASN A 508 -14.26 -0.20 4.82
CA ASN A 508 -15.59 0.14 4.35
C ASN A 508 -16.39 -1.16 4.24
N GLY A 509 -17.63 -1.09 3.77
CA GLY A 509 -18.52 -2.27 3.61
C GLY A 509 -18.06 -3.31 2.56
N LEU A 510 -16.89 -3.15 1.93
CA LEU A 510 -16.32 -4.05 0.93
C LEU A 510 -14.89 -4.52 1.25
N THR A 511 -14.25 -3.93 2.26
CA THR A 511 -12.84 -4.18 2.57
C THR A 511 -12.62 -5.56 3.16
N LYS A 512 -11.73 -6.34 2.54
CA LYS A 512 -11.23 -7.62 3.05
C LYS A 512 -9.72 -7.55 3.30
N ALA A 513 -9.22 -8.42 4.16
CA ALA A 513 -7.79 -8.59 4.45
C ALA A 513 -7.41 -10.07 4.64
N CYS A 514 -6.24 -10.46 4.13
CA CYS A 514 -5.72 -11.82 4.23
C CYS A 514 -4.67 -11.94 5.35
N VAL A 515 -5.11 -11.78 6.60
CA VAL A 515 -4.18 -11.77 7.76
C VAL A 515 -4.62 -12.69 8.90
N SER A 516 -5.87 -13.13 8.91
CA SER A 516 -6.44 -13.91 10.01
C SER A 516 -7.53 -14.84 9.48
N SER A 517 -7.71 -15.97 10.17
CA SER A 517 -8.78 -16.91 9.87
C SER A 517 -10.17 -16.42 10.28
N ASP A 518 -10.20 -15.45 11.17
CA ASP A 518 -11.36 -14.99 11.92
C ASP A 518 -11.59 -13.47 11.73
N GLY A 519 -10.80 -12.85 10.85
CA GLY A 519 -10.98 -11.48 10.41
C GLY A 519 -12.21 -11.34 9.51
N ASP A 520 -13.00 -10.30 9.78
CA ASP A 520 -14.20 -9.91 9.02
C ASP A 520 -14.12 -8.37 8.90
N PHE A 521 -13.30 -7.89 7.97
CA PHE A 521 -12.92 -6.48 7.92
C PHE A 521 -14.01 -5.58 7.32
N ASN A 522 -15.00 -6.15 6.63
CA ASN A 522 -16.19 -5.42 6.14
C ASN A 522 -17.41 -5.51 7.07
N ASP A 523 -17.34 -6.28 8.17
CA ASP A 523 -18.37 -6.44 9.19
C ASP A 523 -19.68 -7.06 8.69
N ASN A 524 -19.61 -7.89 7.65
CA ASN A 524 -20.80 -8.52 7.08
C ASN A 524 -21.20 -9.83 7.80
N GLY A 525 -20.43 -10.23 8.81
CA GLY A 525 -20.63 -11.45 9.60
C GLY A 525 -20.06 -12.71 8.95
N VAL A 526 -19.24 -12.58 7.92
CA VAL A 526 -18.54 -13.66 7.22
C VAL A 526 -17.04 -13.38 7.29
N GLU A 527 -16.25 -14.36 7.71
CA GLU A 527 -14.79 -14.25 7.73
C GLU A 527 -14.27 -13.99 6.30
N ASP A 528 -13.37 -13.02 6.12
CA ASP A 528 -12.91 -12.56 4.80
C ASP A 528 -12.34 -13.69 3.93
N ILE A 529 -11.67 -14.65 4.58
CA ILE A 529 -11.08 -15.82 3.91
C ILE A 529 -12.13 -16.83 3.44
N ASP A 530 -13.32 -16.81 4.05
CA ASP A 530 -14.47 -17.65 3.70
C ASP A 530 -15.48 -16.88 2.83
N GLU A 531 -15.29 -15.56 2.66
CA GLU A 531 -16.13 -14.71 1.82
C GLU A 531 -15.84 -14.94 0.34
N VAL A 532 -16.92 -15.08 -0.42
CA VAL A 532 -16.89 -15.41 -1.84
C VAL A 532 -17.66 -14.35 -2.60
N GLN A 533 -17.08 -13.78 -3.65
CA GLN A 533 -17.84 -12.91 -4.54
C GLN A 533 -18.96 -13.75 -5.16
N ASP A 534 -20.23 -13.35 -4.97
CA ASP A 534 -21.35 -14.08 -5.57
C ASP A 534 -21.28 -13.92 -7.10
N MET A 535 -20.77 -14.97 -7.75
CA MET A 535 -20.53 -14.98 -9.19
C MET A 535 -21.80 -15.26 -9.98
N ARG A 536 -22.88 -15.74 -9.32
CA ARG A 536 -24.19 -16.04 -9.91
C ARG A 536 -25.29 -16.30 -8.87
N PRO A 537 -26.09 -15.29 -8.57
CA PRO A 537 -27.48 -15.52 -8.26
C PRO A 537 -28.29 -15.42 -9.56
N ASP A 538 -29.52 -15.89 -9.55
CA ASP A 538 -30.54 -15.33 -10.43
C ASP A 538 -30.64 -13.84 -10.05
N THR A 539 -29.84 -13.02 -10.74
CA THR A 539 -29.45 -11.67 -10.34
C THR A 539 -30.64 -10.70 -10.26
N SER A 540 -31.78 -11.11 -10.81
CA SER A 540 -33.08 -10.44 -10.63
C SER A 540 -33.58 -10.46 -9.17
N THR A 541 -33.05 -11.36 -8.33
CA THR A 541 -33.44 -11.54 -6.93
C THR A 541 -32.42 -11.02 -5.92
N MET A 542 -31.23 -10.61 -6.35
CA MET A 542 -30.24 -10.03 -5.43
C MET A 542 -30.80 -8.77 -4.81
N ASN A 543 -30.68 -8.70 -3.49
CA ASN A 543 -30.79 -7.43 -2.81
C ASN A 543 -29.56 -6.56 -3.15
N GLU A 544 -29.66 -5.30 -2.76
CA GLU A 544 -28.61 -4.30 -2.96
C GLU A 544 -27.29 -4.67 -2.27
N GLU A 545 -27.36 -5.17 -1.04
CA GLU A 545 -26.23 -5.64 -0.23
C GLU A 545 -25.41 -6.69 -0.98
N ARG A 546 -26.03 -7.79 -1.41
CA ARG A 546 -25.36 -8.83 -2.19
C ARG A 546 -24.75 -8.32 -3.49
N ARG A 547 -25.37 -7.32 -4.14
CA ARG A 547 -24.83 -6.71 -5.37
C ARG A 547 -23.59 -5.90 -5.09
N LEU A 548 -23.53 -5.23 -3.93
CA LEU A 548 -22.37 -4.49 -3.49
C LEU A 548 -21.26 -5.48 -3.09
N GLU A 549 -21.55 -6.48 -2.25
CA GLU A 549 -20.63 -7.55 -1.82
C GLU A 549 -19.97 -8.31 -2.99
N SER A 550 -20.61 -8.41 -4.17
CA SER A 550 -19.97 -8.92 -5.40
C SER A 550 -18.70 -8.15 -5.82
N PHE A 551 -18.44 -7.02 -5.19
CA PHE A 551 -17.26 -6.17 -5.39
C PHE A 551 -16.38 -6.06 -4.13
N ALA A 552 -16.59 -6.88 -3.11
CA ALA A 552 -15.68 -6.97 -1.96
C ALA A 552 -14.26 -7.32 -2.43
N TYR A 553 -13.25 -6.67 -1.86
CA TYR A 553 -11.88 -6.72 -2.37
C TYR A 553 -10.86 -6.81 -1.25
N PHE A 554 -9.76 -7.52 -1.51
CA PHE A 554 -8.59 -7.51 -0.63
C PHE A 554 -7.79 -6.22 -0.76
N LEU A 555 -7.68 -5.44 0.32
CA LEU A 555 -7.00 -4.14 0.35
C LEU A 555 -5.52 -4.22 -0.06
N GLU A 556 -4.89 -5.39 0.06
CA GLU A 556 -3.50 -5.61 -0.33
C GLU A 556 -3.30 -5.57 -1.84
N MET A 557 -4.34 -5.93 -2.59
CA MET A 557 -4.28 -6.02 -4.05
C MET A 557 -4.98 -4.85 -4.74
N TYR A 558 -5.90 -4.16 -4.05
CA TYR A 558 -6.80 -3.19 -4.65
C TYR A 558 -6.96 -1.94 -3.78
N THR A 559 -7.35 -0.84 -4.44
CA THR A 559 -7.83 0.40 -3.80
C THR A 559 -9.25 0.69 -4.29
N ALA A 560 -10.04 1.44 -3.52
CA ALA A 560 -11.37 1.86 -3.95
C ALA A 560 -11.63 3.34 -3.65
N ARG A 561 -12.45 3.98 -4.48
CA ARG A 561 -12.89 5.37 -4.27
C ARG A 561 -14.24 5.63 -4.91
N TYR A 562 -15.04 6.51 -4.32
CA TYR A 562 -16.24 7.02 -4.95
C TYR A 562 -15.87 8.13 -5.94
N GLN A 563 -16.61 8.20 -7.05
CA GLN A 563 -16.53 9.28 -8.03
C GLN A 563 -17.92 9.85 -8.26
N ASP A 564 -18.09 11.11 -7.85
CA ASP A 564 -19.32 11.85 -8.07
C ASP A 564 -19.55 12.13 -9.56
N ASN A 565 -20.81 12.24 -9.95
CA ASN A 565 -21.22 12.56 -11.30
C ASN A 565 -21.83 13.96 -11.36
N LEU A 566 -21.06 14.91 -11.88
CA LEU A 566 -21.42 16.33 -12.02
C LEU A 566 -22.73 16.61 -12.79
N SER A 567 -23.28 15.61 -13.50
CA SER A 567 -24.55 15.73 -14.21
C SER A 567 -25.79 15.56 -13.32
N GLY A 568 -25.63 15.30 -12.01
CA GLY A 568 -26.73 15.00 -11.09
C GLY A 568 -27.31 13.59 -11.27
N SER A 569 -26.57 12.71 -11.94
CA SER A 569 -26.89 11.28 -12.00
C SER A 569 -26.11 10.51 -10.93
N LEU A 570 -26.41 9.23 -10.77
CA LEU A 570 -25.75 8.37 -9.78
C LEU A 570 -24.23 8.31 -10.04
N GLY A 571 -23.46 8.24 -8.95
CA GLY A 571 -22.00 8.19 -9.00
C GLY A 571 -21.48 6.85 -9.51
N SER A 572 -20.17 6.66 -9.45
CA SER A 572 -19.50 5.39 -9.69
C SER A 572 -18.56 5.04 -8.55
N LEU A 573 -18.50 3.76 -8.20
CA LEU A 573 -17.43 3.23 -7.35
C LEU A 573 -16.29 2.78 -8.26
N ILE A 574 -15.07 3.26 -8.05
CA ILE A 574 -13.89 2.82 -8.79
C ILE A 574 -13.11 1.86 -7.90
N ILE A 575 -12.79 0.67 -8.40
CA ILE A 575 -11.90 -0.29 -7.75
C ILE A 575 -10.72 -0.52 -8.69
N GLU A 576 -9.52 -0.25 -8.19
CA GLU A 576 -8.29 -0.22 -8.99
C GLU A 576 -7.26 -1.19 -8.43
N GLU A 577 -6.69 -2.00 -9.32
CA GLU A 577 -5.63 -2.94 -9.01
C GLU A 577 -4.32 -2.19 -8.75
N ARG A 578 -3.64 -2.49 -7.63
CA ARG A 578 -2.35 -1.86 -7.33
C ARG A 578 -1.32 -2.23 -8.40
N SER A 579 -0.58 -1.27 -8.93
CA SER A 579 0.45 -1.61 -9.90
C SER A 579 1.65 -2.28 -9.22
N ARG A 580 2.08 -3.44 -9.72
CA ARG A 580 3.36 -4.10 -9.32
C ARG A 580 4.60 -3.25 -9.59
N CYS A 581 4.45 -2.23 -10.44
CA CYS A 581 5.51 -1.32 -10.83
C CYS A 581 5.56 -0.06 -9.97
N ALA A 582 4.63 0.10 -9.02
CA ALA A 582 4.56 1.24 -8.11
C ALA A 582 5.65 1.21 -7.00
N GLY A 583 6.82 0.65 -7.31
CA GLY A 583 7.96 0.57 -6.39
C GLY A 583 7.60 -0.04 -5.04
N ASN A 584 7.74 0.76 -3.98
CA ASN A 584 7.47 0.36 -2.60
C ASN A 584 5.97 0.40 -2.22
N GLN A 585 5.08 0.83 -3.13
CA GLN A 585 3.64 0.88 -2.87
C GLN A 585 2.95 -0.47 -3.13
N PHE A 586 3.59 -1.37 -3.87
CA PHE A 586 3.11 -2.74 -4.00
C PHE A 586 3.65 -3.58 -2.84
N PRO A 587 2.79 -4.22 -2.03
CA PRO A 587 3.21 -4.70 -0.72
C PRO A 587 3.99 -6.03 -0.74
N PHE A 588 3.91 -6.83 -1.81
CA PHE A 588 4.45 -8.19 -1.86
C PHE A 588 5.87 -8.32 -2.43
N LEU A 589 6.59 -9.34 -1.95
CA LEU A 589 7.96 -9.67 -2.34
C LEU A 589 8.08 -11.18 -2.65
N TYR A 590 9.07 -11.54 -3.49
CA TYR A 590 9.38 -12.93 -3.84
C TYR A 590 10.70 -13.44 -3.21
N ASP A 591 11.65 -12.57 -2.86
CA ASP A 591 12.92 -12.97 -2.23
C ASP A 591 13.50 -11.85 -1.35
N GLU A 592 14.33 -12.21 -0.36
CA GLU A 592 15.09 -11.27 0.48
C GLU A 592 16.06 -10.42 -0.35
N GLY A 593 16.56 -10.96 -1.47
CA GLY A 593 17.43 -10.25 -2.43
C GLY A 593 16.72 -9.19 -3.27
N ASP A 594 15.39 -9.23 -3.35
CA ASP A 594 14.57 -8.28 -4.13
C ASP A 594 14.49 -6.90 -3.44
N ALA A 595 14.96 -6.81 -2.18
CA ALA A 595 15.04 -5.57 -1.40
C ALA A 595 16.15 -4.60 -1.88
N LEU A 596 17.08 -5.04 -2.74
CA LEU A 596 18.20 -4.22 -3.21
C LEU A 596 18.13 -3.90 -4.70
N ARG A 597 17.44 -2.79 -4.99
CA ARG A 597 17.62 -1.86 -6.12
C ARG A 597 18.77 -2.21 -7.08
N SER A 598 18.50 -2.96 -8.13
CA SER A 598 18.95 -2.66 -9.49
C SER A 598 18.41 -3.69 -10.48
N TYR A 599 17.98 -3.24 -11.65
CA TYR A 599 17.86 -4.05 -12.87
C TYR A 599 19.25 -4.62 -13.23
N ALA A 600 19.74 -5.61 -12.47
CA ALA A 600 21.09 -6.15 -12.59
C ALA A 600 21.08 -7.66 -12.90
N ALA A 601 20.88 -7.95 -14.19
CA ALA A 601 21.43 -9.08 -14.95
C ALA A 601 21.17 -10.54 -14.55
N ASP A 602 20.59 -10.87 -13.39
CA ASP A 602 19.93 -12.17 -13.16
C ASP A 602 18.40 -12.00 -13.26
N GLU A 603 17.96 -11.55 -14.44
CA GLU A 603 16.58 -11.13 -14.81
C GLU A 603 15.41 -12.06 -14.41
N ALA A 604 15.67 -13.26 -13.88
CA ALA A 604 14.63 -14.16 -13.41
C ALA A 604 13.95 -13.67 -12.12
N SER A 605 14.67 -12.97 -11.23
CA SER A 605 14.15 -12.52 -9.93
C SER A 605 13.11 -11.40 -10.03
N SER A 606 13.18 -10.54 -11.05
CA SER A 606 12.23 -9.43 -11.26
C SER A 606 11.12 -9.73 -12.27
N TYR A 607 11.19 -10.86 -12.98
CA TYR A 607 10.25 -11.21 -14.06
C TYR A 607 8.79 -11.21 -13.59
N TRP A 608 8.56 -11.57 -12.32
CA TRP A 608 7.24 -11.59 -11.71
C TRP A 608 6.53 -10.22 -11.72
N ARG A 609 7.27 -9.10 -11.83
CA ARG A 609 6.73 -7.73 -11.84
C ARG A 609 6.24 -7.30 -13.23
N SER A 610 6.88 -7.80 -14.28
CA SER A 610 6.66 -7.34 -15.66
C SER A 610 5.91 -8.36 -16.52
N CYS A 611 5.83 -9.62 -16.13
CA CYS A 611 5.19 -10.64 -16.94
C CYS A 611 3.67 -10.43 -17.15
N SER A 612 3.20 -10.89 -18.31
CA SER A 612 1.77 -11.08 -18.58
C SER A 612 1.16 -12.21 -17.75
N ARG A 613 -0.15 -12.14 -17.51
CA ARG A 613 -0.88 -13.11 -16.67
C ARG A 613 -2.17 -13.58 -17.35
N ASN A 614 -2.53 -14.83 -17.07
CA ASN A 614 -3.79 -15.44 -17.49
C ASN A 614 -4.63 -15.79 -16.27
N ARG A 615 -5.96 -15.86 -16.45
CA ARG A 615 -6.88 -16.30 -15.40
C ARG A 615 -6.40 -17.60 -14.79
N ASP A 616 -6.43 -17.68 -13.47
CA ASP A 616 -6.00 -18.85 -12.74
C ASP A 616 -6.80 -20.08 -13.23
N PRO A 617 -6.15 -21.18 -13.64
CA PRO A 617 -6.83 -22.39 -14.11
C PRO A 617 -7.75 -23.03 -13.07
N ALA A 618 -7.51 -22.78 -11.78
CA ALA A 618 -8.36 -23.24 -10.69
C ALA A 618 -9.62 -22.38 -10.51
N PHE A 619 -9.71 -21.23 -11.18
CA PHE A 619 -10.91 -20.41 -11.17
C PHE A 619 -12.10 -21.18 -11.77
N ASP A 620 -13.16 -21.28 -10.98
CA ASP A 620 -14.44 -21.83 -11.40
C ASP A 620 -15.58 -21.01 -10.80
N ALA A 621 -16.32 -20.33 -11.67
CA ALA A 621 -17.45 -19.49 -11.29
C ALA A 621 -18.61 -20.27 -10.62
N ASP A 622 -18.67 -21.59 -10.78
CA ASP A 622 -19.64 -22.44 -10.07
C ASP A 622 -19.16 -22.83 -8.65
N SER A 623 -17.86 -22.73 -8.38
CA SER A 623 -17.28 -23.17 -7.10
C SER A 623 -17.21 -22.07 -6.04
N GLY A 624 -17.18 -20.80 -6.47
CA GLY A 624 -17.22 -19.69 -5.51
C GLY A 624 -15.96 -19.57 -4.66
N ARG A 625 -14.77 -20.00 -5.07
CA ARG A 625 -13.62 -19.97 -4.14
C ARG A 625 -13.22 -18.53 -3.76
N ALA A 626 -12.94 -18.31 -2.48
CA ALA A 626 -12.41 -17.06 -1.97
C ALA A 626 -11.01 -16.79 -2.56
N GLY A 627 -10.65 -15.52 -2.70
CA GLY A 627 -9.34 -15.11 -3.26
C GLY A 627 -9.29 -14.97 -4.78
N PHE A 628 -10.35 -15.36 -5.51
CA PHE A 628 -10.48 -15.12 -6.95
C PHE A 628 -11.26 -13.83 -7.28
N ASP A 629 -11.04 -12.80 -6.48
CA ASP A 629 -11.74 -11.53 -6.64
C ASP A 629 -11.58 -11.00 -8.06
N PHE A 630 -12.71 -10.63 -8.66
CA PHE A 630 -12.83 -10.09 -10.01
C PHE A 630 -12.37 -11.00 -11.15
N ALA A 631 -11.93 -12.24 -10.90
CA ALA A 631 -11.54 -13.19 -11.94
C ALA A 631 -12.67 -13.49 -12.94
N GLN A 632 -13.92 -13.39 -12.48
CA GLN A 632 -15.12 -13.48 -13.32
C GLN A 632 -15.22 -12.39 -14.40
N TRP A 633 -14.55 -11.25 -14.21
CA TRP A 633 -14.59 -10.12 -15.13
C TRP A 633 -13.46 -10.16 -16.17
N MET A 634 -12.54 -11.13 -16.07
CA MET A 634 -11.43 -11.28 -17.01
C MET A 634 -11.92 -11.70 -18.41
N CYS A 635 -12.76 -12.73 -18.51
CA CYS A 635 -13.39 -13.15 -19.77
C CYS A 635 -14.75 -13.81 -19.52
N ASP A 636 -15.55 -13.99 -20.59
CA ASP A 636 -16.93 -14.50 -20.50
C ASP A 636 -17.03 -16.00 -20.15
N GLU A 637 -15.93 -16.75 -20.27
CA GLU A 637 -15.90 -18.16 -19.93
C GLU A 637 -16.04 -18.35 -18.42
N ARG A 638 -16.85 -19.33 -18.00
CA ARG A 638 -17.19 -19.53 -16.58
C ARG A 638 -16.17 -20.34 -15.79
N SER A 639 -15.45 -21.18 -16.49
CA SER A 639 -14.52 -22.18 -15.99
C SER A 639 -13.47 -22.35 -17.09
N GLU A 640 -12.30 -22.88 -16.75
CA GLU A 640 -11.15 -23.05 -17.65
C GLU A 640 -10.36 -21.75 -17.90
N SER A 641 -9.16 -21.87 -18.48
CA SER A 641 -8.28 -20.74 -18.77
C SER A 641 -8.84 -19.91 -19.92
N CYS A 642 -9.01 -18.59 -19.71
CA CYS A 642 -9.28 -17.66 -20.80
C CYS A 642 -8.22 -17.78 -21.90
N ALA A 643 -8.58 -17.46 -23.15
CA ALA A 643 -7.59 -17.32 -24.20
C ALA A 643 -6.53 -16.28 -23.79
N PRO A 644 -5.23 -16.61 -23.85
CA PRO A 644 -4.17 -15.68 -23.49
C PRO A 644 -4.25 -14.41 -24.34
N LEU A 645 -4.21 -13.26 -23.67
CA LEU A 645 -4.15 -11.95 -24.33
C LEU A 645 -2.69 -11.54 -24.51
N PRO A 646 -2.29 -11.01 -25.69
CA PRO A 646 -0.91 -10.64 -25.93
C PRO A 646 -0.40 -9.62 -24.89
N PRO A 647 0.91 -9.61 -24.59
CA PRO A 647 1.50 -8.67 -23.66
C PRO A 647 1.17 -7.22 -24.02
N ALA A 648 1.00 -6.39 -22.99
CA ALA A 648 0.66 -4.98 -23.16
C ALA A 648 1.88 -4.21 -23.69
N HIS A 649 1.87 -3.87 -24.99
CA HIS A 649 2.96 -3.14 -25.63
C HIS A 649 2.61 -1.66 -25.83
N ALA A 650 3.60 -0.78 -25.65
CA ALA A 650 3.45 0.66 -25.87
C ALA A 650 3.30 1.04 -27.36
N SER A 651 3.80 0.22 -28.28
CA SER A 651 3.94 0.57 -29.71
C SER A 651 3.31 -0.41 -30.69
N ILE A 652 2.89 -1.60 -30.23
CA ILE A 652 2.33 -2.63 -31.10
C ILE A 652 0.81 -2.42 -31.23
N ASP A 653 0.38 -1.84 -32.34
CA ASP A 653 -0.96 -2.14 -32.86
C ASP A 653 -0.95 -3.61 -33.26
N ALA A 654 -1.79 -4.45 -32.63
CA ALA A 654 -1.89 -5.89 -32.89
C ALA A 654 -2.04 -6.26 -34.38
N SER A 655 -2.39 -5.30 -35.23
CA SER A 655 -2.51 -5.48 -36.68
C SER A 655 -1.22 -5.32 -37.49
N THR A 656 -0.13 -4.80 -36.90
CA THR A 656 1.14 -4.55 -37.61
C THR A 656 2.31 -5.25 -36.90
N PRO A 657 2.95 -6.25 -37.54
CA PRO A 657 4.16 -6.85 -37.00
C PRO A 657 5.22 -5.75 -36.82
N PRO A 658 5.75 -5.58 -35.61
CA PRO A 658 6.73 -4.54 -35.34
C PRO A 658 8.02 -4.76 -36.13
N ASP A 659 8.74 -3.66 -36.40
CA ASP A 659 10.02 -3.72 -37.08
C ASP A 659 11.05 -4.44 -36.18
N PRO A 660 11.64 -5.56 -36.62
CA PRO A 660 12.66 -6.27 -35.84
C PRO A 660 13.91 -5.42 -35.54
N ASP A 661 14.13 -4.32 -36.28
CA ASP A 661 15.22 -3.37 -36.03
C ASP A 661 14.89 -2.35 -34.91
N GLU A 662 13.61 -2.13 -34.57
CA GLU A 662 13.17 -1.24 -33.48
C GLU A 662 12.92 -1.98 -32.15
N LEU A 663 12.70 -3.30 -32.17
CA LEU A 663 12.42 -4.13 -30.98
C LEU A 663 13.64 -4.91 -30.48
N LEU A 664 14.64 -4.17 -30.00
CA LEU A 664 15.81 -4.76 -29.34
C LEU A 664 15.54 -5.18 -27.88
N VAL A 665 14.36 -4.98 -27.27
CA VAL A 665 14.25 -5.11 -25.81
C VAL A 665 13.02 -5.87 -25.37
N ARG A 666 13.22 -6.67 -24.31
CA ARG A 666 12.28 -7.50 -23.56
C ARG A 666 11.19 -6.69 -22.83
N ASP A 667 10.75 -5.60 -23.43
CA ASP A 667 9.78 -4.66 -22.85
C ASP A 667 8.36 -5.22 -23.05
N HIS A 668 8.10 -6.42 -22.52
CA HIS A 668 6.81 -7.10 -22.60
C HIS A 668 5.88 -6.73 -21.44
N GLY A 669 6.31 -5.83 -20.56
CA GLY A 669 5.68 -5.68 -19.26
C GLY A 669 5.09 -4.34 -18.93
N LEU A 670 4.34 -4.41 -17.83
CA LEU A 670 3.65 -3.28 -17.22
C LEU A 670 4.61 -2.13 -16.88
N CYS A 671 5.81 -2.45 -16.39
CA CYS A 671 6.75 -1.44 -15.88
C CYS A 671 7.39 -0.64 -17.01
N GLU A 672 7.39 -1.19 -18.22
CA GLU A 672 7.98 -0.60 -19.42
C GLU A 672 7.01 0.31 -20.19
N LEU A 673 5.71 0.28 -19.89
CA LEU A 673 4.73 1.24 -20.43
C LEU A 673 5.04 2.68 -20.01
N GLY A 674 5.73 2.86 -18.89
CA GLY A 674 5.95 4.13 -18.22
C GLY A 674 4.79 4.48 -17.29
N GLU A 675 5.09 5.17 -16.19
CA GLU A 675 4.09 5.51 -15.17
C GLU A 675 2.87 6.22 -15.77
N GLY A 676 1.67 5.67 -15.51
CA GLY A 676 0.39 6.22 -15.93
C GLY A 676 0.07 6.10 -17.42
N GLN A 677 0.85 5.36 -18.21
CA GLN A 677 0.50 5.08 -19.61
C GLN A 677 -0.36 3.82 -19.71
N THR A 678 -1.51 3.94 -20.38
CA THR A 678 -2.32 2.78 -20.76
C THR A 678 -1.77 2.12 -22.03
N PRO A 679 -1.91 0.79 -22.20
CA PRO A 679 -1.51 0.10 -23.42
C PRO A 679 -2.17 0.70 -24.66
N ALA A 680 -1.44 0.73 -25.78
CA ALA A 680 -1.93 1.34 -27.02
C ALA A 680 -3.14 0.59 -27.62
N ASP A 681 -3.29 -0.70 -27.31
CA ASP A 681 -4.41 -1.51 -27.77
C ASP A 681 -5.71 -1.29 -26.97
N GLY A 682 -5.62 -0.70 -25.78
CA GLY A 682 -6.76 -0.49 -24.88
C GLY A 682 -7.52 -1.76 -24.50
N ILE A 683 -6.90 -2.94 -24.64
CA ILE A 683 -7.57 -4.22 -24.38
C ILE A 683 -7.61 -4.47 -22.88
N TRP A 684 -8.83 -4.65 -22.35
CA TRP A 684 -9.05 -5.08 -20.96
C TRP A 684 -8.45 -6.47 -20.75
N ARG A 685 -7.49 -6.56 -19.83
CA ARG A 685 -6.81 -7.83 -19.51
C ARG A 685 -7.33 -8.49 -18.24
N GLY A 686 -8.20 -7.82 -17.50
CA GLY A 686 -8.75 -8.34 -16.26
C GLY A 686 -7.89 -8.01 -15.05
N MET A 687 -8.51 -8.01 -13.88
CA MET A 687 -7.84 -7.91 -12.59
C MET A 687 -7.13 -9.25 -12.33
N SER A 688 -5.82 -9.32 -12.53
CA SER A 688 -5.08 -10.59 -12.64
C SER A 688 -4.18 -10.91 -11.44
N HIS A 689 -4.21 -10.09 -10.40
CA HIS A 689 -3.56 -10.31 -9.12
C HIS A 689 -3.85 -11.69 -8.52
N HIS A 690 -5.11 -12.13 -8.58
CA HIS A 690 -5.54 -13.43 -8.04
C HIS A 690 -4.82 -14.66 -8.63
N THR A 691 -4.19 -14.51 -9.81
CA THR A 691 -3.49 -15.60 -10.48
C THR A 691 -2.10 -15.80 -9.90
N GLN A 692 -1.54 -14.75 -9.33
CA GLN A 692 -0.16 -14.69 -8.86
C GLN A 692 -0.09 -14.66 -7.33
N PHE A 693 -1.05 -13.99 -6.69
CA PHE A 693 -1.13 -13.87 -5.25
C PHE A 693 -2.45 -14.52 -4.83
N GLN A 694 -2.36 -15.49 -3.93
CA GLN A 694 -3.51 -16.20 -3.39
C GLN A 694 -3.57 -16.01 -1.89
N CYS A 695 -4.72 -15.57 -1.38
CA CYS A 695 -4.95 -15.57 0.06
C CYS A 695 -5.17 -17.02 0.51
N VAL A 696 -4.28 -17.58 1.34
CA VAL A 696 -4.34 -18.99 1.72
C VAL A 696 -4.35 -19.19 3.23
N VAL A 697 -5.00 -20.27 3.64
CA VAL A 697 -4.82 -20.86 4.97
C VAL A 697 -3.96 -22.11 4.86
N VAL A 698 -2.87 -22.15 5.62
CA VAL A 698 -1.99 -23.31 5.66
C VAL A 698 -2.68 -24.44 6.43
N ALA A 699 -2.91 -25.58 5.77
CA ALA A 699 -3.65 -26.69 6.35
C ALA A 699 -3.02 -28.04 5.99
N GLU A 700 -3.10 -29.02 6.89
CA GLU A 700 -2.60 -30.38 6.60
C GLU A 700 -3.34 -31.04 5.43
N ASN A 701 -4.63 -30.71 5.26
CA ASN A 701 -5.50 -31.26 4.22
C ASN A 701 -6.42 -30.17 3.70
N ASP A 702 -6.73 -30.20 2.39
CA ASP A 702 -7.80 -29.39 1.81
C ASP A 702 -9.15 -29.87 2.37
N PRO A 703 -9.83 -29.07 3.21
CA PRO A 703 -11.10 -29.45 3.80
C PRO A 703 -12.27 -29.35 2.81
N GLY A 704 -12.05 -28.88 1.58
CA GLY A 704 -13.09 -28.58 0.60
C GLY A 704 -13.95 -27.38 0.99
N LEU A 705 -13.35 -26.42 1.71
CA LEU A 705 -13.98 -25.16 2.10
C LEU A 705 -13.95 -24.15 0.93
N PRO A 706 -14.76 -23.08 0.99
CA PRO A 706 -14.70 -22.00 0.00
C PRO A 706 -13.34 -21.30 -0.03
N ARG A 707 -12.59 -21.33 1.07
CA ARG A 707 -11.23 -20.77 1.16
C ARG A 707 -10.17 -21.58 0.41
N GLN A 708 -9.16 -20.89 -0.10
CA GLN A 708 -7.97 -21.52 -0.65
C GLN A 708 -7.11 -22.08 0.50
N THR A 709 -6.74 -23.36 0.42
CA THR A 709 -5.83 -23.99 1.38
C THR A 709 -4.56 -24.46 0.71
N ALA A 710 -3.43 -24.22 1.36
CA ALA A 710 -2.13 -24.71 0.92
C ALA A 710 -1.56 -25.70 1.95
N GLN A 711 -0.93 -26.78 1.49
CA GLN A 711 -0.21 -27.69 2.36
C GLN A 711 1.18 -27.14 2.68
N PRO A 712 1.74 -27.40 3.89
CA PRO A 712 3.12 -27.01 4.22
C PRO A 712 4.16 -27.44 3.17
N THR A 713 3.97 -28.63 2.57
CA THR A 713 4.85 -29.16 1.51
C THR A 713 4.87 -28.33 0.23
N GLU A 714 3.92 -27.41 0.02
CA GLU A 714 3.90 -26.52 -1.15
C GLU A 714 4.87 -25.34 -0.99
N PHE A 715 5.23 -25.01 0.24
CA PHE A 715 6.23 -24.00 0.60
C PHE A 715 7.63 -24.60 0.77
N GLU A 716 7.77 -25.93 0.80
CA GLU A 716 9.07 -26.59 0.86
C GLU A 716 9.87 -26.36 -0.44
N ASN A 717 11.16 -26.04 -0.29
CA ASN A 717 12.10 -25.96 -1.40
C ASN A 717 12.24 -27.33 -2.09
N ARG A 718 11.93 -27.43 -3.38
CA ARG A 718 11.92 -28.70 -4.15
C ARG A 718 13.30 -29.28 -4.47
N GLY A 719 14.38 -28.72 -3.91
CA GLY A 719 15.75 -29.18 -4.12
C GLY A 719 16.39 -28.74 -5.45
N ASP A 720 15.62 -28.12 -6.34
CA ASP A 720 16.09 -27.27 -7.45
C ASP A 720 16.20 -25.79 -7.05
N GLY A 721 15.90 -25.48 -5.78
CA GLY A 721 15.91 -24.12 -5.23
C GLY A 721 14.59 -23.37 -5.41
N GLN A 722 13.51 -24.00 -5.89
CA GLN A 722 12.21 -23.35 -6.04
C GLN A 722 11.14 -24.04 -5.17
N SER A 723 10.42 -23.26 -4.35
CA SER A 723 9.14 -23.67 -3.78
C SER A 723 8.01 -23.45 -4.80
N ASN A 724 6.84 -24.07 -4.63
CA ASN A 724 5.69 -23.68 -5.49
C ASN A 724 5.13 -22.34 -5.09
N LEU A 725 5.13 -22.08 -3.78
CA LEU A 725 4.53 -20.94 -3.15
C LEU A 725 5.55 -20.28 -2.22
N ILE A 726 5.52 -18.96 -2.15
CA ILE A 726 6.24 -18.16 -1.16
C ILE A 726 5.18 -17.47 -0.30
N MET A 727 5.12 -17.82 0.97
CA MET A 727 4.25 -17.13 1.91
C MET A 727 4.80 -15.72 2.18
N ASN A 728 3.91 -14.74 2.23
CA ASN A 728 4.21 -13.36 2.59
C ASN A 728 3.48 -13.01 3.90
N ASP A 729 4.25 -12.60 4.91
CA ASP A 729 3.73 -12.06 6.16
C ASP A 729 3.51 -10.56 5.97
N CYS A 730 2.25 -10.13 5.99
CA CYS A 730 1.88 -8.74 5.79
C CYS A 730 1.58 -8.04 7.12
N ARG A 731 2.01 -6.79 7.24
CA ARG A 731 1.69 -5.92 8.38
C ARG A 731 1.28 -4.52 7.93
N ALA A 732 0.30 -3.93 8.60
CA ALA A 732 -0.02 -2.52 8.44
C ALA A 732 0.97 -1.74 9.29
N VAL A 733 1.68 -0.77 8.70
CA VAL A 733 2.67 0.04 9.40
C VAL A 733 2.17 1.47 9.59
N VAL A 734 2.69 2.16 10.60
CA VAL A 734 2.55 3.61 10.68
C VAL A 734 3.48 4.21 9.64
N CYS A 735 2.95 5.00 8.73
CA CYS A 735 3.79 5.66 7.76
C CYS A 735 4.35 6.96 8.38
N THR A 736 5.68 7.07 8.49
CA THR A 736 6.36 8.28 8.95
C THR A 736 7.17 8.91 7.81
N GLY A 737 7.04 10.22 7.61
CA GLY A 737 7.90 11.01 6.71
C GLY A 737 7.32 11.31 5.32
N ALA A 738 8.14 11.93 4.47
CA ALA A 738 7.73 12.51 3.18
C ALA A 738 7.39 11.48 2.09
N ASP A 739 7.75 10.21 2.29
CA ASP A 739 7.42 9.10 1.39
C ASP A 739 6.01 8.52 1.66
N CYS A 740 5.34 9.04 2.68
CA CYS A 740 3.97 8.70 3.02
C CYS A 740 3.02 9.61 2.26
N SER A 741 2.53 9.12 1.13
CA SER A 741 1.18 9.49 0.70
C SER A 741 0.21 8.48 1.32
N GLU A 742 0.00 8.52 2.65
CA GLU A 742 -1.38 8.29 3.11
C GLU A 742 -2.21 9.26 2.25
N SER A 743 -3.23 8.76 1.57
CA SER A 743 -3.80 9.42 0.39
C SER A 743 -3.92 10.93 0.63
N ARG A 744 -3.14 11.71 -0.12
CA ARG A 744 -3.13 13.17 0.00
C ARG A 744 -4.56 13.62 -0.28
N ASP A 745 -5.16 14.24 0.73
CA ASP A 745 -6.48 14.83 0.75
C ASP A 745 -7.62 13.83 0.49
N GLY A 746 -8.33 13.45 1.56
CA GLY A 746 -9.69 12.86 1.52
C GLY A 746 -10.75 13.72 0.79
N GLY A 747 -10.33 14.70 -0.01
CA GLY A 747 -11.17 15.55 -0.85
C GLY A 747 -11.84 14.84 -2.03
N SER A 748 -11.60 13.55 -2.26
CA SER A 748 -12.25 12.78 -3.33
C SER A 748 -13.21 11.67 -2.88
N GLY A 749 -13.44 11.48 -1.59
CA GLY A 749 -14.47 10.57 -1.10
C GLY A 749 -14.19 9.08 -1.31
N GLY A 750 -13.28 8.52 -0.53
CA GLY A 750 -13.06 7.10 -0.46
C GLY A 750 -12.29 6.75 0.79
N SER A 751 -12.30 5.47 1.15
CA SER A 751 -11.48 4.93 2.22
C SER A 751 -10.00 5.21 1.96
N ASP A 752 -9.29 5.61 3.00
CA ASP A 752 -7.86 5.79 3.00
C ASP A 752 -7.14 4.50 2.62
N ASP A 753 -5.99 4.68 1.97
CA ASP A 753 -5.14 3.58 1.55
C ASP A 753 -4.12 3.25 2.66
N PRO A 754 -4.26 2.12 3.39
CA PRO A 754 -3.29 1.74 4.42
C PRO A 754 -1.95 1.35 3.78
N VAL A 755 -0.85 1.76 4.42
CA VAL A 755 0.48 1.28 4.05
C VAL A 755 0.68 -0.14 4.59
N VAL A 756 0.48 -1.12 3.71
CA VAL A 756 0.79 -2.52 3.97
C VAL A 756 2.21 -2.83 3.52
N ARG A 757 2.97 -3.50 4.37
CA ARG A 757 4.29 -4.06 4.02
C ARG A 757 4.26 -5.55 4.22
N CYS A 758 4.61 -6.30 3.19
CA CYS A 758 4.80 -7.74 3.31
C CYS A 758 6.27 -8.10 3.17
N SER A 759 6.67 -9.14 3.89
CA SER A 759 7.98 -9.79 3.77
C SER A 759 7.78 -11.28 3.51
N PRO A 760 8.67 -11.92 2.73
CA PRO A 760 8.64 -13.37 2.59
C PRO A 760 8.76 -14.03 3.97
N HIS A 761 7.91 -15.01 4.23
CA HIS A 761 7.95 -15.81 5.44
C HIS A 761 9.22 -16.66 5.45
N SER A 762 9.97 -16.62 6.54
CA SER A 762 11.19 -17.43 6.68
C SER A 762 10.84 -18.89 6.92
N GLY A 763 11.07 -19.76 5.93
CA GLY A 763 10.87 -21.19 6.05
C GLY A 763 9.47 -21.67 5.68
N VAL A 764 9.06 -22.82 6.23
CA VAL A 764 7.74 -23.42 5.95
C VAL A 764 6.74 -22.91 7.00
N PRO A 765 5.63 -22.26 6.60
CA PRO A 765 4.67 -21.72 7.54
C PRO A 765 3.93 -22.82 8.30
N ASP A 766 3.57 -22.53 9.55
CA ASP A 766 2.85 -23.44 10.42
C ASP A 766 1.39 -23.64 9.97
N VAL A 767 0.83 -24.81 10.29
CA VAL A 767 -0.59 -25.09 10.07
C VAL A 767 -1.46 -24.10 10.86
N GLY A 768 -2.42 -23.48 10.18
CA GLY A 768 -3.30 -22.43 10.71
C GLY A 768 -2.86 -21.02 10.33
N THR A 769 -1.65 -20.84 9.80
CA THR A 769 -1.17 -19.56 9.29
C THR A 769 -2.06 -19.08 8.14
N VAL A 770 -2.45 -17.81 8.18
CA VAL A 770 -3.17 -17.13 7.11
C VAL A 770 -2.27 -16.05 6.53
N GLY A 771 -2.15 -16.00 5.22
CA GLY A 771 -1.35 -15.01 4.55
C GLY A 771 -1.41 -15.15 3.04
N TRP A 772 -0.69 -14.27 2.35
CA TRP A 772 -0.61 -14.28 0.90
C TRP A 772 0.46 -15.25 0.42
N ALA A 773 0.06 -16.26 -0.34
CA ALA A 773 0.98 -17.09 -1.09
C ALA A 773 1.22 -16.48 -2.47
N ALA A 774 2.46 -16.09 -2.74
CA ALA A 774 2.93 -15.74 -4.07
C ALA A 774 3.28 -17.02 -4.84
N VAL A 775 2.68 -17.19 -6.02
CA VAL A 775 2.88 -18.35 -6.89
C VAL A 775 4.15 -18.14 -7.70
N ASN A 776 5.10 -19.06 -7.56
CA ASN A 776 6.34 -19.02 -8.34
C ASN A 776 6.09 -19.29 -9.82
N TYR A 777 6.86 -18.61 -10.67
CA TYR A 777 6.85 -18.90 -12.09
C TYR A 777 7.46 -20.29 -12.34
N ASP A 778 6.63 -21.24 -12.75
CA ASP A 778 7.07 -22.53 -13.28
C ASP A 778 6.91 -22.51 -14.81
N PRO A 779 8.00 -22.51 -15.60
CA PRO A 779 7.89 -22.52 -17.05
C PRO A 779 7.09 -23.73 -17.51
N TYR A 780 5.97 -23.48 -18.19
CA TYR A 780 5.08 -24.49 -18.73
C TYR A 780 5.09 -24.48 -20.26
N GLY A 781 4.62 -25.56 -20.87
CA GLY A 781 4.59 -25.68 -22.33
C GLY A 781 5.98 -25.68 -22.98
N HIS A 782 7.04 -25.89 -22.19
CA HIS A 782 8.42 -25.90 -22.69
C HIS A 782 8.61 -27.10 -23.63
N ILE A 783 8.98 -26.83 -24.87
CA ILE A 783 9.39 -27.88 -25.80
C ILE A 783 10.87 -28.19 -25.52
N GLY A 784 11.13 -29.30 -24.83
CA GLY A 784 12.48 -29.77 -24.58
C GLY A 784 13.27 -29.99 -25.88
N ILE A 785 14.60 -30.10 -25.78
CA ILE A 785 15.53 -30.29 -26.94
C ILE A 785 15.12 -31.40 -27.90
N ASN A 786 14.37 -32.38 -27.40
CA ASN A 786 13.88 -33.53 -28.15
C ASN A 786 12.54 -33.29 -28.87
N GLY A 787 12.00 -32.06 -28.83
CA GLY A 787 10.68 -31.73 -29.39
C GLY A 787 9.51 -32.25 -28.54
N GLN A 788 9.75 -32.69 -27.31
CA GLN A 788 8.70 -33.13 -26.39
C GLN A 788 8.42 -32.00 -25.40
N GLY A 789 7.15 -31.58 -25.33
CA GLY A 789 6.69 -30.73 -24.24
C GLY A 789 6.98 -31.38 -22.89
N ASP A 790 7.37 -30.59 -21.90
CA ASP A 790 7.42 -31.03 -20.49
C ASP A 790 6.06 -31.53 -19.98
N GLY A 791 4.97 -31.17 -20.66
CA GLY A 791 3.61 -31.55 -20.32
C GLY A 791 3.06 -30.77 -19.12
N LYS A 792 3.78 -29.73 -18.66
CA LYS A 792 3.31 -28.84 -17.62
C LYS A 792 2.22 -27.94 -18.20
N ALA A 793 1.11 -27.84 -17.49
CA ALA A 793 0.08 -26.84 -17.76
C ALA A 793 0.40 -25.58 -16.96
N TYR A 794 -0.08 -24.43 -17.44
CA TYR A 794 -0.13 -23.22 -16.62
C TYR A 794 -0.84 -23.53 -15.30
N ALA A 795 -0.30 -23.02 -14.20
CA ALA A 795 -0.78 -23.29 -12.84
C ALA A 795 -1.08 -21.99 -12.05
N GLY A 796 -1.16 -20.84 -12.74
CA GLY A 796 -1.15 -19.51 -12.12
C GLY A 796 0.22 -18.83 -12.28
N SER A 797 0.29 -17.55 -11.90
CA SER A 797 1.45 -16.64 -12.00
C SER A 797 1.73 -16.07 -13.40
N CYS A 798 3.00 -15.87 -13.72
CA CYS A 798 3.45 -15.42 -15.04
C CYS A 798 3.17 -16.46 -16.12
N VAL A 799 2.66 -16.00 -17.25
CA VAL A 799 2.54 -16.84 -18.45
C VAL A 799 3.90 -17.06 -19.08
N ASN A 800 4.10 -18.21 -19.73
CA ASN A 800 5.28 -18.42 -20.55
C ASN A 800 5.08 -17.74 -21.91
N GLU A 801 5.50 -16.48 -22.02
CA GLU A 801 5.27 -15.65 -23.20
C GLU A 801 5.84 -16.28 -24.49
N ASP A 802 6.98 -16.98 -24.39
CA ASP A 802 7.60 -17.71 -25.50
C ASP A 802 6.71 -18.86 -26.00
N ALA A 803 5.97 -19.50 -25.09
CA ALA A 803 5.11 -20.63 -25.41
C ALA A 803 3.74 -20.16 -25.94
N GLU A 804 3.20 -19.07 -25.39
CA GLU A 804 1.89 -18.54 -25.75
C GLU A 804 1.92 -17.66 -27.01
N TRP A 805 3.01 -16.94 -27.23
CA TRP A 805 3.14 -15.96 -28.33
C TRP A 805 4.43 -16.14 -29.11
N ASP A 806 4.56 -17.30 -29.75
CA ASP A 806 5.69 -17.67 -30.60
C ASP A 806 6.01 -16.66 -31.72
N PHE A 807 5.06 -15.80 -32.10
CA PHE A 807 5.24 -14.74 -33.09
C PHE A 807 5.94 -13.48 -32.53
N LEU A 808 5.92 -13.26 -31.21
CA LEU A 808 6.72 -12.21 -30.56
C LEU A 808 8.21 -12.56 -30.64
N CYS A 809 8.50 -13.86 -30.78
CA CYS A 809 9.83 -14.34 -31.05
C CYS A 809 10.18 -14.15 -32.52
N PRO A 810 11.27 -13.41 -32.85
CA PRO A 810 11.71 -13.31 -34.23
C PRO A 810 12.00 -14.71 -34.78
N VAL A 811 11.39 -15.04 -35.92
CA VAL A 811 11.66 -16.30 -36.61
C VAL A 811 13.17 -16.37 -36.85
N PRO A 812 13.87 -17.41 -36.37
CA PRO A 812 15.30 -17.50 -36.61
C PRO A 812 15.52 -17.48 -38.12
N GLU A 813 16.21 -16.43 -38.59
CA GLU A 813 16.48 -16.22 -40.02
C GLU A 813 17.20 -17.44 -40.63
N PHE A 814 17.86 -18.24 -39.78
CA PHE A 814 18.54 -19.49 -40.14
C PHE A 814 18.18 -20.63 -39.19
N GLY A 815 17.80 -21.78 -39.76
CA GLY A 815 17.51 -23.00 -38.98
C GLY A 815 18.75 -23.64 -38.35
N ARG A 816 19.96 -23.25 -38.78
CA ARG A 816 21.25 -23.69 -38.24
C ARG A 816 22.28 -22.57 -38.32
N LEU A 817 23.17 -22.49 -37.33
CA LEU A 817 24.30 -21.55 -37.31
C LEU A 817 25.19 -21.66 -38.57
N THR A 818 25.27 -22.85 -39.16
CA THR A 818 26.06 -23.11 -40.39
C THR A 818 25.40 -22.60 -41.67
N GLU A 819 24.14 -22.20 -41.61
CA GLU A 819 23.35 -21.72 -42.75
C GLU A 819 23.26 -20.18 -42.78
N ALA A 820 23.62 -19.52 -41.67
CA ALA A 820 23.76 -18.08 -41.60
C ALA A 820 24.98 -17.62 -42.42
N PRO A 821 24.83 -16.69 -43.39
CA PRO A 821 25.98 -16.05 -44.00
C PRO A 821 26.71 -15.19 -42.94
N LEU A 822 28.02 -14.98 -43.12
CA LEU A 822 28.88 -14.33 -42.11
C LEU A 822 28.47 -12.89 -41.77
N ASP A 823 27.62 -12.28 -42.57
CA ASP A 823 27.03 -10.96 -42.44
C ASP A 823 25.60 -10.98 -41.87
N ALA A 824 24.98 -12.15 -41.72
CA ALA A 824 23.71 -12.28 -41.01
C ALA A 824 23.95 -12.35 -39.50
N PHE A 825 24.14 -11.17 -38.91
CA PHE A 825 24.12 -10.99 -37.46
C PHE A 825 22.67 -10.94 -37.00
N GLY A 826 22.20 -12.03 -36.40
CA GLY A 826 20.84 -12.17 -35.92
C GLY A 826 20.77 -13.00 -34.65
N ARG A 827 19.94 -12.52 -33.71
CA ARG A 827 19.66 -13.09 -32.39
C ARG A 827 19.21 -14.55 -32.52
N PHE A 828 19.86 -15.46 -31.79
CA PHE A 828 19.45 -16.85 -31.74
C PHE A 828 18.55 -17.10 -30.52
N ARG A 829 17.26 -17.25 -30.82
CA ARG A 829 16.19 -17.89 -30.04
C ARG A 829 15.62 -17.13 -28.84
N CYS A 830 14.33 -17.40 -28.68
CA CYS A 830 13.34 -16.83 -27.77
C CYS A 830 12.56 -18.04 -27.22
N HIS A 831 13.31 -19.00 -26.69
CA HIS A 831 12.79 -20.25 -26.16
C HIS A 831 13.67 -20.61 -24.98
N GLY A 832 13.32 -20.14 -23.77
CA GLY A 832 13.66 -20.73 -22.46
C GLY A 832 15.04 -21.37 -22.27
N TRP A 833 16.08 -20.88 -22.93
CA TRP A 833 17.47 -21.32 -22.89
C TRP A 833 18.32 -20.06 -22.92
N ASP A 834 19.43 -20.06 -22.17
CA ASP A 834 20.48 -19.04 -22.18
C ASP A 834 20.54 -18.35 -23.55
N SER A 835 20.15 -17.08 -23.59
CA SER A 835 19.99 -16.36 -24.85
C SER A 835 21.32 -16.37 -25.61
N PHE A 836 21.33 -16.99 -26.79
CA PHE A 836 22.54 -17.08 -27.61
C PHE A 836 22.74 -15.74 -28.32
N PHE A 837 23.54 -14.86 -27.72
CA PHE A 837 23.99 -13.65 -28.39
C PHE A 837 25.26 -13.93 -29.18
N LEU A 838 25.19 -13.73 -30.50
CA LEU A 838 26.35 -13.65 -31.37
C LEU A 838 26.69 -12.17 -31.55
N TRP A 839 27.71 -11.71 -30.83
CA TRP A 839 28.28 -10.38 -31.04
C TRP A 839 29.58 -10.50 -31.84
N ALA A 840 29.73 -9.62 -32.83
CA ALA A 840 31.03 -9.35 -33.43
C ALA A 840 31.44 -7.90 -33.28
N ASN A 841 32.72 -7.70 -32.96
CA ASN A 841 33.38 -6.43 -33.10
C ASN A 841 33.71 -6.20 -34.58
N PHE A 842 33.31 -5.05 -35.11
CA PHE A 842 33.65 -4.61 -36.46
C PHE A 842 34.76 -3.56 -36.42
N SER A 843 35.72 -3.67 -37.34
CA SER A 843 36.74 -2.64 -37.57
C SER A 843 36.11 -1.34 -38.08
N GLU A 844 36.85 -0.22 -38.03
CA GLU A 844 36.46 1.04 -38.67
C GLU A 844 36.19 0.92 -40.18
N SER A 845 36.64 -0.16 -40.82
CA SER A 845 36.37 -0.47 -42.23
C SER A 845 35.08 -1.26 -42.49
N GLY A 846 34.35 -1.65 -41.43
CA GLY A 846 33.11 -2.43 -41.52
C GLY A 846 33.33 -3.95 -41.68
N GLU A 847 34.56 -4.45 -41.60
CA GLU A 847 34.82 -5.90 -41.54
C GLU A 847 34.85 -6.42 -40.09
N PRO A 848 34.24 -7.57 -39.78
CA PRO A 848 34.25 -8.14 -38.43
C PRO A 848 35.66 -8.59 -38.03
N GLU A 849 36.22 -7.98 -36.97
CA GLU A 849 37.53 -8.34 -36.42
C GLU A 849 37.48 -9.56 -35.50
N ARG A 850 36.36 -9.76 -34.79
CA ARG A 850 36.20 -10.86 -33.83
C ARG A 850 34.72 -11.17 -33.61
N ALA A 851 34.29 -12.40 -33.87
CA ALA A 851 33.00 -12.92 -33.43
C ALA A 851 33.21 -13.82 -32.21
N ALA A 852 32.56 -13.52 -31.09
CA ALA A 852 32.63 -14.32 -29.88
C ALA A 852 31.29 -15.00 -29.64
N LEU A 853 31.31 -16.33 -29.48
CA LEU A 853 30.18 -17.09 -28.98
C LEU A 853 30.36 -17.21 -27.45
N VAL A 854 29.53 -16.55 -26.68
CA VAL A 854 29.51 -16.71 -25.21
C VAL A 854 28.43 -17.72 -24.88
N TRP A 855 28.82 -18.83 -24.25
CA TRP A 855 27.91 -19.87 -23.77
C TRP A 855 28.06 -19.97 -22.25
N ALA A 856 26.98 -19.74 -21.51
CA ALA A 856 26.94 -19.84 -20.06
C ALA A 856 25.83 -20.83 -19.67
N PRO A 857 26.11 -22.14 -19.57
CA PRO A 857 25.13 -23.09 -19.05
C PRO A 857 24.97 -22.92 -17.52
N ALA A 858 23.77 -23.23 -17.00
CA ALA A 858 23.34 -23.12 -15.60
C ALA A 858 24.15 -23.92 -14.54
N GLY A 859 25.40 -24.33 -14.81
CA GLY A 859 26.23 -25.05 -13.86
C GLY A 859 27.70 -25.23 -14.26
N GLY A 860 28.29 -24.35 -15.08
CA GLY A 860 29.70 -24.47 -15.45
C GLY A 860 30.37 -23.17 -15.92
N GLU A 861 31.70 -23.14 -15.85
CA GLU A 861 32.53 -22.03 -16.36
C GLU A 861 32.16 -21.68 -17.80
N ALA A 862 31.91 -20.39 -18.07
CA ALA A 862 31.62 -19.88 -19.40
C ALA A 862 32.67 -20.34 -20.41
N SER A 863 32.27 -21.19 -21.37
CA SER A 863 33.20 -21.62 -22.42
C SER A 863 33.16 -20.59 -23.55
N ASN A 864 34.19 -19.76 -23.61
CA ASN A 864 34.38 -18.80 -24.69
C ASN A 864 34.75 -19.53 -25.99
N GLY A 865 33.78 -19.71 -26.88
CA GLY A 865 34.02 -20.15 -28.24
C GLY A 865 34.40 -18.96 -29.11
N SER A 866 35.69 -18.59 -29.19
CA SER A 866 36.13 -17.60 -30.17
C SER A 866 36.33 -18.25 -31.55
N VAL A 867 35.51 -17.89 -32.53
CA VAL A 867 35.74 -18.27 -33.94
C VAL A 867 36.59 -17.18 -34.58
N TRP A 868 37.86 -17.49 -34.83
CA TRP A 868 38.76 -16.62 -35.58
C TRP A 868 38.73 -17.02 -37.05
N ARG A 869 38.86 -16.03 -37.93
CA ARG A 869 39.04 -16.26 -39.36
C ARG A 869 40.45 -16.74 -39.67
#